data_AF-A0A2Z4K248-F1
#
_entry.id   AF-A0A2Z4K248-F1
#
_cell.length_a   1.000
_cell.length_b   1.000
_cell.length_c   1.000
_cell.angle_alpha   90.00
_cell.angle_beta   90.00
_cell.angle_gamma   90.00
#
_symmetry.space_group_name_H-M   'P 1'
#
loop_
_entity.id
_entity.type
_entity.pdbx_description
1 polymer ?
#
loop_
_entity_poly.entity_id
_entity_poly.type
_entity_poly.pdbx_seq_one_letter_code
_entity_poly.pdbx_strand_id
1 'polypeptide(L)'
;MAVEITSREELAAWLEDKPREWAQVIALRAALRVLPVAINRDNWAFSHTDKRNTLALFRALSLCFGYDEDTRTWISLPSARDSISIDRRSIARGVVKAVNLSAVRALEATMATSPRVSSAQSVWHGSVVAEHFDGENLKAWKQHWSDFAMLDSGLEVAQVKAEPVWQERPDWLERNWTNASRWLSRPEDGFEIWREWYYGRLEGLPHAFARFDAAADDAFYRWIVEQDDEWWSREPAEVNADIKEFVDSLRTPKPDDKPRVDFFVSYASPDEAAAREVAAVLDQIGKSYIVQYRDFPQANFVNAMNDAMDRADRLIPLYSSSYVASDHCNAEWNYYYHRDPSSVERRIVGFKLDRGDLKPLMQTVNHRDLTRYPSAEREEAIREWIEWEPPTATRKSVADSVERLLSPQIAPSDDGKLDTRPNPLIDVPVRESALDKAVRELLLVLDIIFASQHNLPGSMQRALERYDEEVRTHGAKSAWGGLNRLVNIVTGGLSTMSSAEFADGQRETLEELVGAHNHCMSALPSLDLEKRALSQVPVQDADQEAVRDITQKLRAMHEPLREAGHTTKALDTLIDDVIEEGRDVAHAASAPDADTREQGSKRRYLMYVGGIGFAVINALGAMATIADSPAAVQAMLSARELVEAFFKALSL
;
A
#
# COMPACT_ATOMS: atom_id res chain seq x y z
N MET A 1 -34.48 -29.26 8.56
CA MET A 1 -35.00 -28.49 7.42
C MET A 1 -34.45 -27.08 7.57
N ALA A 2 -33.99 -26.45 6.49
CA ALA A 2 -33.54 -25.06 6.57
C ALA A 2 -34.74 -24.16 6.94
N VAL A 3 -34.55 -23.24 7.87
CA VAL A 3 -35.57 -22.27 8.27
C VAL A 3 -35.63 -21.18 7.19
N GLU A 4 -36.57 -21.30 6.26
CA GLU A 4 -36.75 -20.36 5.14
C GLU A 4 -37.79 -19.29 5.49
N ILE A 5 -37.40 -18.31 6.29
CA ILE A 5 -38.26 -17.18 6.70
C ILE A 5 -38.01 -15.99 5.76
N THR A 6 -39.08 -15.38 5.24
CA THR A 6 -39.00 -14.32 4.23
C THR A 6 -39.75 -13.05 4.59
N SER A 7 -40.44 -13.02 5.73
CA SER A 7 -41.16 -11.85 6.21
C SER A 7 -41.03 -11.64 7.72
N ARG A 8 -41.31 -10.41 8.17
CA ARG A 8 -41.31 -10.07 9.60
C ARG A 8 -42.44 -10.77 10.35
N GLU A 9 -43.58 -11.01 9.70
CA GLU A 9 -44.71 -11.74 10.28
C GLU A 9 -44.35 -13.21 10.51
N GLU A 10 -43.68 -13.85 9.55
CA GLU A 10 -43.16 -15.22 9.68
C GLU A 10 -42.09 -15.31 10.78
N LEU A 11 -41.16 -14.35 10.84
CA LEU A 11 -40.13 -14.34 11.88
C LEU A 11 -40.73 -14.14 13.28
N ALA A 12 -41.70 -13.24 13.43
CA ALA A 12 -42.38 -13.01 14.70
C ALA A 12 -43.13 -14.25 15.18
N ALA A 13 -43.79 -14.97 14.26
CA ALA A 13 -44.46 -16.23 14.55
C ALA A 13 -43.47 -17.35 14.93
N TRP A 14 -42.35 -17.47 14.21
CA TRP A 14 -41.31 -18.46 14.52
C TRP A 14 -40.65 -18.22 15.88
N LEU A 15 -40.52 -16.97 16.31
CA LEU A 15 -39.99 -16.63 17.63
C LEU A 15 -41.02 -16.81 18.77
N GLU A 16 -42.29 -17.13 18.49
CA GLU A 16 -43.39 -17.16 19.47
C GLU A 16 -43.24 -18.24 20.56
N ASP A 17 -42.58 -19.34 20.25
CA ASP A 17 -42.30 -20.44 21.18
C ASP A 17 -40.83 -20.49 21.61
N LYS A 18 -40.01 -19.52 21.16
CA LYS A 18 -38.56 -19.48 21.40
C LYS A 18 -38.17 -18.61 22.60
N PRO A 19 -36.98 -18.85 23.18
CA PRO A 19 -36.41 -18.00 24.24
C PRO A 19 -36.27 -16.54 23.79
N ARG A 20 -36.29 -15.60 24.75
CA ARG A 20 -36.19 -14.17 24.46
C ARG A 20 -34.82 -13.80 23.89
N GLU A 21 -33.81 -14.51 24.33
CA GLU A 21 -32.39 -14.32 24.00
C GLU A 21 -32.15 -14.58 22.51
N TRP A 22 -32.92 -15.49 21.91
CA TRP A 22 -32.92 -15.72 20.45
C TRP A 22 -33.35 -14.47 19.71
N ALA A 23 -34.47 -13.86 20.11
CA ALA A 23 -34.96 -12.64 19.50
C ALA A 23 -33.92 -11.50 19.63
N GLN A 24 -33.25 -11.37 20.77
CA GLN A 24 -32.21 -10.38 21.00
C GLN A 24 -30.98 -10.59 20.10
N VAL A 25 -30.39 -11.80 20.07
CA VAL A 25 -29.17 -12.04 19.28
C VAL A 25 -29.42 -11.92 17.76
N ILE A 26 -30.59 -12.36 17.29
CA ILE A 26 -31.00 -12.19 15.89
C ILE A 26 -31.09 -10.70 15.53
N ALA A 27 -31.70 -9.89 16.39
CA ALA A 27 -31.85 -8.46 16.15
C ALA A 27 -30.50 -7.74 16.15
N LEU A 28 -29.63 -8.06 17.12
CA LEU A 28 -28.28 -7.53 17.21
C LEU A 28 -27.47 -7.85 15.94
N ARG A 29 -27.44 -9.11 15.53
CA ARG A 29 -26.69 -9.55 14.34
C ARG A 29 -27.25 -8.94 13.05
N ALA A 30 -28.57 -8.76 12.95
CA ALA A 30 -29.18 -8.05 11.83
C ALA A 30 -28.72 -6.59 11.74
N ALA A 31 -28.69 -5.87 12.86
CA ALA A 31 -28.23 -4.48 12.89
C ALA A 31 -26.71 -4.36 12.61
N LEU A 32 -25.89 -5.29 13.13
CA LEU A 32 -24.44 -5.32 12.88
C LEU A 32 -24.10 -5.53 11.39
N ARG A 33 -24.90 -6.33 10.65
CA ARG A 33 -24.69 -6.57 9.21
C ARG A 33 -24.71 -5.27 8.40
N VAL A 34 -25.56 -4.33 8.78
CA VAL A 34 -25.84 -3.13 7.98
C VAL A 34 -25.20 -1.85 8.53
N LEU A 35 -24.55 -1.93 9.70
CA LEU A 35 -23.91 -0.79 10.35
C LEU A 35 -22.94 0.01 9.44
N PRO A 36 -22.09 -0.59 8.60
CA PRO A 36 -21.13 0.15 7.77
C PRO A 36 -21.78 1.14 6.82
N VAL A 37 -23.02 0.88 6.40
CA VAL A 37 -23.77 1.76 5.48
C VAL A 37 -24.06 3.12 6.12
N ALA A 38 -24.37 3.15 7.42
CA ALA A 38 -24.59 4.42 8.14
C ALA A 38 -23.29 5.17 8.43
N ILE A 39 -22.16 4.46 8.55
CA ILE A 39 -20.85 5.07 8.83
C ILE A 39 -20.21 5.62 7.56
N ASN A 40 -20.39 4.94 6.43
CA ASN A 40 -19.83 5.34 5.15
C ASN A 40 -20.38 6.72 4.69
N ARG A 41 -19.50 7.72 4.64
CA ARG A 41 -19.80 9.11 4.26
C ARG A 41 -20.39 9.25 2.86
N ASP A 42 -20.03 8.35 1.94
CA ASP A 42 -20.47 8.43 0.55
C ASP A 42 -21.98 8.20 0.40
N ASN A 43 -22.62 7.59 1.41
CA ASN A 43 -24.06 7.35 1.43
C ASN A 43 -24.88 8.57 1.92
N TRP A 44 -24.23 9.67 2.29
CA TRP A 44 -24.88 10.86 2.83
C TRP A 44 -25.00 11.96 1.75
N ALA A 45 -26.24 12.40 1.49
CA ALA A 45 -26.53 13.43 0.47
C ALA A 45 -25.94 14.82 0.78
N PHE A 46 -25.51 15.05 2.02
CA PHE A 46 -24.72 16.20 2.47
C PHE A 46 -23.50 15.62 3.18
N SER A 47 -22.31 16.17 2.91
CA SER A 47 -20.99 15.58 3.17
C SER A 47 -20.58 15.35 4.63
N HIS A 48 -21.51 15.16 5.58
CA HIS A 48 -21.21 14.96 6.99
C HIS A 48 -21.88 13.67 7.48
N THR A 49 -21.09 12.61 7.71
CA THR A 49 -21.47 11.59 8.70
C THR A 49 -21.47 12.29 10.05
N ASP A 50 -22.61 12.27 10.74
CA ASP A 50 -22.72 12.87 12.06
C ASP A 50 -22.00 11.99 13.09
N LYS A 51 -20.85 12.47 13.58
CA LYS A 51 -20.03 11.82 14.62
C LYS A 51 -20.88 11.39 15.82
N ARG A 52 -21.87 12.21 16.19
CA ARG A 52 -22.77 11.91 17.33
C ARG A 52 -23.71 10.76 17.01
N ASN A 53 -24.25 10.70 15.79
CA ASN A 53 -25.05 9.56 15.34
C ASN A 53 -24.21 8.27 15.28
N THR A 54 -22.98 8.32 14.78
CA THR A 54 -22.09 7.15 14.75
C THR A 54 -21.77 6.64 16.16
N LEU A 55 -21.42 7.54 17.08
CA LEU A 55 -21.18 7.18 18.48
C LEU A 55 -22.43 6.58 19.13
N ALA A 56 -23.60 7.14 18.87
CA ALA A 56 -24.87 6.63 19.40
C ALA A 56 -25.22 5.23 18.85
N LEU A 57 -24.93 4.94 17.58
CA LEU A 57 -25.07 3.60 17.00
C LEU A 57 -24.15 2.59 17.68
N PHE A 58 -22.89 2.94 17.91
CA PHE A 58 -21.94 2.08 18.63
C PHE A 58 -22.35 1.85 20.09
N ARG A 59 -22.81 2.90 20.79
CA ARG A 59 -23.38 2.78 22.14
C ARG A 59 -24.57 1.81 22.14
N ALA A 60 -25.55 2.00 21.25
CA ALA A 60 -26.72 1.14 21.20
C ALA A 60 -26.36 -0.34 20.94
N LEU A 61 -25.50 -0.60 19.97
CA LEU A 61 -25.13 -1.98 19.59
C LEU A 61 -24.21 -2.64 20.62
N SER A 62 -23.35 -1.89 21.30
CA SER A 62 -22.54 -2.41 22.40
C SER A 62 -23.40 -2.79 23.61
N LEU A 63 -24.42 -1.99 23.95
CA LEU A 63 -25.41 -2.35 24.98
C LEU A 63 -26.19 -3.62 24.61
N CYS A 64 -26.60 -3.76 23.34
CA CYS A 64 -27.22 -4.99 22.86
C CYS A 64 -26.28 -6.20 22.98
N PHE A 65 -24.99 -6.03 22.69
CA PHE A 65 -24.02 -7.12 22.74
C PHE A 65 -23.74 -7.57 24.17
N GLY A 66 -23.51 -6.63 25.08
CA GLY A 66 -23.20 -6.89 26.50
C GLY A 66 -24.38 -7.38 27.34
N TYR A 67 -25.58 -7.51 26.77
CA TYR A 67 -26.76 -8.03 27.47
C TYR A 67 -26.79 -9.57 27.50
N ASP A 68 -26.97 -10.13 28.70
CA ASP A 68 -27.35 -11.51 29.05
C ASP A 68 -28.33 -11.51 30.26
N GLU A 69 -28.74 -12.70 30.74
CA GLU A 69 -29.69 -12.80 31.87
C GLU A 69 -29.14 -12.27 33.20
N ASP A 70 -27.82 -12.39 33.45
CA ASP A 70 -27.16 -11.99 34.70
C ASP A 70 -26.86 -10.47 34.74
N THR A 71 -26.49 -9.91 33.58
CA THR A 71 -26.22 -8.48 33.33
C THR A 71 -27.47 -7.65 33.11
N ARG A 72 -28.66 -8.29 33.02
CA ARG A 72 -29.97 -7.62 32.92
C ARG A 72 -30.21 -6.59 34.03
N THR A 73 -29.57 -6.77 35.18
CA THR A 73 -29.63 -5.85 36.33
C THR A 73 -28.75 -4.61 36.15
N TRP A 74 -27.73 -4.67 35.29
CA TRP A 74 -26.78 -3.59 35.05
C TRP A 74 -27.37 -2.58 34.08
N ILE A 75 -27.95 -3.05 32.97
CA ILE A 75 -28.53 -2.17 31.93
C ILE A 75 -29.77 -1.46 32.48
N SER A 76 -29.54 -0.23 32.97
CA SER A 76 -30.59 0.61 33.51
C SER A 76 -31.55 1.07 32.40
N LEU A 77 -32.84 1.20 32.73
CA LEU A 77 -33.84 1.78 31.81
C LEU A 77 -33.45 3.18 31.30
N PRO A 78 -32.80 4.06 32.10
CA PRO A 78 -32.15 5.29 31.60
C PRO A 78 -31.15 5.03 30.47
N SER A 79 -30.01 4.36 30.73
CA SER A 79 -28.92 4.16 29.76
C SER A 79 -29.39 3.58 28.40
N ALA A 80 -30.41 2.71 28.44
CA ALA A 80 -31.05 2.17 27.24
C ALA A 80 -32.02 3.14 26.55
N ARG A 81 -32.81 3.94 27.29
CA ARG A 81 -33.70 4.96 26.70
C ARG A 81 -32.93 6.03 25.93
N ASP A 82 -31.75 6.38 26.41
CA ASP A 82 -30.92 7.42 25.78
C ASP A 82 -30.29 6.91 24.49
N SER A 83 -29.96 5.62 24.43
CA SER A 83 -29.51 4.95 23.21
C SER A 83 -30.68 4.66 22.23
N ILE A 84 -31.92 4.53 22.71
CA ILE A 84 -33.13 4.51 21.86
C ILE A 84 -33.36 5.90 21.21
N SER A 85 -32.80 6.96 21.81
CA SER A 85 -32.97 8.34 21.34
C SER A 85 -32.12 8.74 20.13
N ILE A 86 -31.30 7.82 19.56
CA ILE A 86 -30.53 8.01 18.29
C ILE A 86 -31.33 8.93 17.37
N ASP A 87 -30.82 10.16 17.23
CA ASP A 87 -31.58 11.38 17.09
C ASP A 87 -32.79 11.26 16.14
N ARG A 88 -34.00 11.20 16.71
CA ARG A 88 -35.27 11.27 15.95
C ARG A 88 -35.38 12.53 15.07
N ARG A 89 -34.55 13.55 15.27
CA ARG A 89 -34.45 14.75 14.40
C ARG A 89 -33.45 14.59 13.26
N SER A 90 -32.43 13.74 13.41
CA SER A 90 -31.39 13.42 12.41
C SER A 90 -31.83 12.30 11.45
N ILE A 91 -33.12 12.24 11.09
CA ILE A 91 -33.60 11.25 10.12
C ILE A 91 -33.04 11.61 8.73
N ALA A 92 -31.88 11.04 8.42
CA ALA A 92 -31.36 10.94 7.07
C ALA A 92 -32.44 10.32 6.15
N ARG A 93 -32.53 10.79 4.90
CA ARG A 93 -33.44 10.22 3.90
C ARG A 93 -32.80 8.93 3.34
N GLY A 94 -33.61 7.90 3.06
CA GLY A 94 -33.15 6.69 2.35
C GLY A 94 -32.60 5.56 3.23
N VAL A 95 -31.58 4.86 2.75
CA VAL A 95 -31.07 3.59 3.30
C VAL A 95 -30.47 3.70 4.71
N VAL A 96 -29.84 4.83 5.05
CA VAL A 96 -29.28 5.11 6.39
C VAL A 96 -30.35 5.10 7.49
N LYS A 97 -31.57 5.56 7.18
CA LYS A 97 -32.70 5.50 8.12
C LYS A 97 -33.03 4.06 8.51
N ALA A 98 -32.95 3.13 7.57
CA ALA A 98 -33.21 1.73 7.83
C ALA A 98 -32.13 1.12 8.74
N VAL A 99 -30.86 1.50 8.58
CA VAL A 99 -29.78 1.11 9.51
C VAL A 99 -30.07 1.59 10.94
N ASN A 100 -30.37 2.89 11.11
CA ASN A 100 -30.68 3.46 12.42
C ASN A 100 -31.89 2.78 13.07
N LEU A 101 -32.94 2.54 12.29
CA LEU A 101 -34.13 1.83 12.78
C LEU A 101 -33.80 0.37 13.15
N SER A 102 -32.95 -0.32 12.39
CA SER A 102 -32.53 -1.68 12.73
C SER A 102 -31.81 -1.74 14.08
N ALA A 103 -30.89 -0.80 14.35
CA ALA A 103 -30.19 -0.69 15.63
C ALA A 103 -31.13 -0.35 16.80
N VAL A 104 -32.05 0.61 16.62
CA VAL A 104 -33.06 0.95 17.64
C VAL A 104 -33.94 -0.26 17.97
N ARG A 105 -34.37 -1.02 16.95
CA ARG A 105 -35.18 -2.23 17.15
C ARG A 105 -34.41 -3.37 17.80
N ALA A 106 -33.10 -3.49 17.57
CA ALA A 106 -32.26 -4.43 18.30
C ALA A 106 -32.18 -4.09 19.79
N LEU A 107 -32.06 -2.80 20.10
CA LEU A 107 -32.04 -2.32 21.49
C LEU A 107 -33.40 -2.51 22.17
N GLU A 108 -34.51 -2.23 21.47
CA GLU A 108 -35.84 -2.56 21.96
C GLU A 108 -36.02 -4.07 22.16
N ALA A 109 -35.54 -4.93 21.26
CA ALA A 109 -35.62 -6.38 21.44
C ALA A 109 -34.85 -6.84 22.68
N THR A 110 -33.74 -6.18 22.99
CA THR A 110 -32.94 -6.40 24.20
C THR A 110 -33.70 -5.99 25.46
N MET A 111 -34.46 -4.89 25.41
CA MET A 111 -35.09 -4.28 26.60
C MET A 111 -36.57 -4.63 26.81
N ALA A 112 -37.33 -4.90 25.76
CA ALA A 112 -38.79 -4.93 25.77
C ALA A 112 -39.41 -6.15 26.46
N THR A 113 -40.66 -6.00 26.88
CA THR A 113 -41.55 -7.11 27.25
C THR A 113 -41.98 -7.97 26.05
N SER A 114 -41.92 -7.45 24.82
CA SER A 114 -42.21 -8.17 23.57
C SER A 114 -41.00 -8.17 22.61
N PRO A 115 -39.94 -8.92 22.94
CA PRO A 115 -38.66 -8.91 22.21
C PRO A 115 -38.78 -9.41 20.76
N ARG A 116 -39.80 -10.21 20.47
CA ARG A 116 -40.02 -10.90 19.18
C ARG A 116 -40.43 -9.95 18.06
N VAL A 117 -41.34 -9.02 18.35
CA VAL A 117 -41.80 -8.03 17.38
C VAL A 117 -40.67 -7.07 17.02
N SER A 118 -39.92 -6.59 18.02
CA SER A 118 -38.77 -5.72 17.79
C SER A 118 -37.66 -6.44 17.03
N SER A 119 -37.41 -7.73 17.34
CA SER A 119 -36.45 -8.54 16.58
C SER A 119 -36.83 -8.68 15.10
N ALA A 120 -38.09 -9.04 14.82
CA ALA A 120 -38.59 -9.12 13.46
C ALA A 120 -38.51 -7.79 12.70
N GLN A 121 -38.74 -6.67 13.37
CA GLN A 121 -38.59 -5.34 12.78
C GLN A 121 -37.11 -4.97 12.52
N SER A 122 -36.19 -5.36 13.41
CA SER A 122 -34.75 -5.13 13.21
C SER A 122 -34.23 -5.87 11.99
N VAL A 123 -34.61 -7.15 11.83
CA VAL A 123 -34.30 -7.97 10.66
C VAL A 123 -34.89 -7.35 9.40
N TRP A 124 -36.17 -6.98 9.40
CA TRP A 124 -36.80 -6.34 8.24
C TRP A 124 -36.07 -5.07 7.80
N HIS A 125 -35.70 -4.20 8.75
CA HIS A 125 -34.93 -3.01 8.44
C HIS A 125 -33.54 -3.32 7.87
N GLY A 126 -32.87 -4.36 8.38
CA GLY A 126 -31.61 -4.86 7.82
C GLY A 126 -31.79 -5.37 6.39
N SER A 127 -32.83 -6.16 6.13
CA SER A 127 -33.14 -6.67 4.80
C SER A 127 -33.44 -5.56 3.79
N VAL A 128 -34.12 -4.47 4.21
CA VAL A 128 -34.35 -3.29 3.36
C VAL A 128 -33.03 -2.63 2.93
N VAL A 129 -32.02 -2.63 3.80
CA VAL A 129 -30.69 -2.10 3.46
C VAL A 129 -29.99 -3.00 2.45
N ALA A 130 -29.98 -4.31 2.66
CA ALA A 130 -29.38 -5.25 1.71
C ALA A 130 -30.09 -5.22 0.34
N GLU A 131 -31.43 -5.17 0.32
CA GLU A 131 -32.24 -5.07 -0.90
C GLU A 131 -31.92 -3.80 -1.71
N HIS A 132 -31.60 -2.68 -1.04
CA HIS A 132 -31.19 -1.45 -1.72
C HIS A 132 -29.92 -1.62 -2.58
N PHE A 133 -29.00 -2.48 -2.15
CA PHE A 133 -27.73 -2.72 -2.86
C PHE A 133 -27.78 -3.94 -3.80
N ASP A 134 -28.50 -4.99 -3.41
CA ASP A 134 -28.53 -6.27 -4.14
C ASP A 134 -29.74 -6.43 -5.08
N GLY A 135 -30.76 -5.57 -4.96
CA GLY A 135 -31.94 -5.57 -5.84
C GLY A 135 -32.91 -6.75 -5.67
N GLU A 136 -32.62 -7.71 -4.79
CA GLU A 136 -33.45 -8.90 -4.56
C GLU A 136 -33.76 -9.13 -3.07
N ASN A 137 -35.04 -9.02 -2.70
CA ASN A 137 -35.53 -9.22 -1.33
C ASN A 137 -35.19 -10.61 -0.75
N LEU A 138 -35.28 -11.67 -1.56
CA LEU A 138 -35.00 -13.04 -1.12
C LEU A 138 -33.53 -13.22 -0.72
N LYS A 139 -32.60 -12.55 -1.42
CA LYS A 139 -31.16 -12.59 -1.09
C LYS A 139 -30.88 -11.85 0.22
N ALA A 140 -31.61 -10.78 0.51
CA ALA A 140 -31.50 -10.05 1.76
C ALA A 140 -31.90 -10.89 2.98
N TRP A 141 -33.02 -11.63 2.91
CA TRP A 141 -33.46 -12.49 4.02
C TRP A 141 -32.58 -13.71 4.26
N LYS A 142 -32.01 -14.28 3.19
CA LYS A 142 -31.10 -15.44 3.27
C LYS A 142 -29.92 -15.22 4.21
N GLN A 143 -29.43 -13.98 4.32
CA GLN A 143 -28.29 -13.62 5.17
C GLN A 143 -28.55 -13.93 6.66
N HIS A 144 -29.82 -13.93 7.08
CA HIS A 144 -30.23 -14.19 8.46
C HIS A 144 -30.49 -15.68 8.76
N TRP A 145 -30.69 -16.52 7.74
CA TRP A 145 -31.00 -17.95 7.93
C TRP A 145 -29.89 -18.72 8.62
N SER A 146 -28.64 -18.28 8.47
CA SER A 146 -27.50 -18.84 9.19
C SER A 146 -27.68 -18.72 10.71
N ASP A 147 -28.16 -17.58 11.20
CA ASP A 147 -28.41 -17.36 12.62
C ASP A 147 -29.54 -18.27 13.12
N PHE A 148 -30.61 -18.43 12.34
CA PHE A 148 -31.74 -19.32 12.69
C PHE A 148 -31.29 -20.78 12.75
N ALA A 149 -30.51 -21.22 11.76
CA ALA A 149 -29.99 -22.57 11.70
C ALA A 149 -29.03 -22.88 12.86
N MET A 150 -28.15 -21.94 13.23
CA MET A 150 -27.27 -22.10 14.38
C MET A 150 -28.07 -22.29 15.67
N LEU A 151 -29.06 -21.44 15.92
CA LEU A 151 -29.91 -21.53 17.10
C LEU A 151 -30.75 -22.83 17.13
N ASP A 152 -31.39 -23.20 16.02
CA ASP A 152 -32.19 -24.45 15.91
C ASP A 152 -31.32 -25.72 16.03
N SER A 153 -30.03 -25.64 15.68
CA SER A 153 -29.09 -26.75 15.87
C SER A 153 -28.64 -26.94 17.33
N GLY A 154 -29.01 -26.02 18.22
CA GLY A 154 -28.73 -26.07 19.65
C GLY A 154 -27.49 -25.30 20.09
N LEU A 155 -26.94 -24.39 19.26
CA LEU A 155 -25.88 -23.49 19.72
C LEU A 155 -26.42 -22.50 20.75
N GLU A 156 -25.65 -22.28 21.82
CA GLU A 156 -25.96 -21.30 22.84
C GLU A 156 -25.85 -19.86 22.28
N VAL A 157 -26.65 -18.94 22.80
CA VAL A 157 -26.67 -17.54 22.32
C VAL A 157 -25.30 -16.88 22.41
N ALA A 158 -24.52 -17.17 23.46
CA ALA A 158 -23.16 -16.67 23.60
C ALA A 158 -22.23 -17.16 22.47
N GLN A 159 -22.40 -18.41 22.03
CA GLN A 159 -21.64 -18.98 20.90
C GLN A 159 -22.06 -18.31 19.59
N VAL A 160 -23.37 -18.11 19.38
CA VAL A 160 -23.88 -17.39 18.18
C VAL A 160 -23.39 -15.93 18.12
N LYS A 161 -23.22 -15.25 19.26
CA LYS A 161 -22.60 -13.91 19.31
C LYS A 161 -21.11 -13.93 18.92
N ALA A 162 -20.41 -15.02 19.21
CA ALA A 162 -18.99 -15.25 18.91
C ALA A 162 -18.76 -15.82 17.49
N GLU A 163 -19.80 -16.07 16.71
CA GLU A 163 -19.65 -16.44 15.30
C GLU A 163 -19.50 -15.20 14.42
N PRO A 164 -18.72 -15.26 13.31
CA PRO A 164 -18.68 -14.19 12.31
C PRO A 164 -20.09 -13.75 11.92
N VAL A 165 -20.34 -12.43 11.88
CA VAL A 165 -21.66 -11.87 11.53
C VAL A 165 -22.08 -12.25 10.10
N TRP A 166 -21.11 -12.54 9.23
CA TRP A 166 -21.29 -12.98 7.85
C TRP A 166 -20.63 -14.33 7.63
N GLN A 167 -21.37 -15.30 7.10
CA GLN A 167 -20.82 -16.56 6.59
C GLN A 167 -20.16 -16.35 5.22
N GLU A 168 -20.79 -15.53 4.38
CA GLU A 168 -20.28 -15.05 3.10
C GLU A 168 -20.53 -13.55 3.03
N ARG A 169 -19.48 -12.75 2.77
CA ARG A 169 -19.54 -11.28 2.78
C ARG A 169 -19.99 -10.77 1.41
N PRO A 170 -21.03 -9.92 1.32
CA PRO A 170 -21.42 -9.30 0.05
C PRO A 170 -20.42 -8.24 -0.42
N ASP A 171 -20.20 -8.13 -1.73
CA ASP A 171 -19.29 -7.11 -2.32
C ASP A 171 -19.66 -5.66 -1.95
N TRP A 172 -20.95 -5.37 -1.75
CA TRP A 172 -21.37 -4.04 -1.32
C TRP A 172 -20.97 -3.75 0.13
N LEU A 173 -20.91 -4.78 0.99
CA LEU A 173 -20.44 -4.63 2.36
C LEU A 173 -18.96 -4.29 2.37
N GLU A 174 -18.14 -4.99 1.58
CA GLU A 174 -16.70 -4.73 1.52
C GLU A 174 -16.40 -3.28 1.09
N ARG A 175 -17.10 -2.80 0.07
CA ARG A 175 -17.00 -1.40 -0.39
C ARG A 175 -17.40 -0.40 0.71
N ASN A 176 -18.55 -0.62 1.35
CA ASN A 176 -19.02 0.25 2.44
C ASN A 176 -18.09 0.21 3.65
N TRP A 177 -17.61 -0.97 4.03
CA TRP A 177 -16.70 -1.16 5.15
C TRP A 177 -15.32 -0.56 4.88
N THR A 178 -14.79 -0.66 3.67
CA THR A 178 -13.51 -0.03 3.30
C THR A 178 -13.57 1.49 3.48
N ASN A 179 -14.66 2.13 3.04
CA ASN A 179 -14.82 3.58 3.19
C ASN A 179 -15.13 3.98 4.64
N ALA A 180 -16.00 3.23 5.33
CA ALA A 180 -16.31 3.44 6.74
C ALA A 180 -15.07 3.29 7.64
N SER A 181 -14.29 2.23 7.46
CA SER A 181 -13.07 1.96 8.24
C SER A 181 -12.01 3.04 8.03
N ARG A 182 -11.80 3.52 6.80
CA ARG A 182 -10.91 4.67 6.53
C ARG A 182 -11.31 5.91 7.32
N TRP A 183 -12.60 6.20 7.42
CA TRP A 183 -13.08 7.34 8.20
C TRP A 183 -12.92 7.12 9.72
N LEU A 184 -13.28 5.93 10.24
CA LEU A 184 -13.10 5.59 11.65
C LEU A 184 -11.62 5.56 12.09
N SER A 185 -10.67 5.52 11.14
CA SER A 185 -9.23 5.47 11.39
C SER A 185 -8.58 6.86 11.48
N ARG A 186 -9.38 7.92 11.44
CA ARG A 186 -8.89 9.29 11.49
C ARG A 186 -8.59 9.69 12.94
N PRO A 187 -7.35 10.12 13.26
CA PRO A 187 -6.94 10.40 14.63
C PRO A 187 -7.76 11.52 15.30
N GLU A 188 -8.32 12.45 14.52
CA GLU A 188 -9.05 13.60 15.06
C GLU A 188 -10.32 13.23 15.85
N ASP A 189 -10.88 12.03 15.66
CA ASP A 189 -12.19 11.65 16.19
C ASP A 189 -12.18 10.45 17.16
N GLY A 190 -11.04 9.75 17.29
CA GLY A 190 -10.85 8.65 18.26
C GLY A 190 -11.66 7.38 17.99
N PHE A 191 -12.31 7.24 16.83
CA PHE A 191 -13.20 6.11 16.54
C PHE A 191 -12.47 4.77 16.28
N GLU A 192 -11.13 4.73 16.38
CA GLU A 192 -10.33 3.52 16.17
C GLU A 192 -10.76 2.38 17.11
N ILE A 193 -11.18 2.73 18.33
CA ILE A 193 -11.64 1.76 19.33
C ILE A 193 -12.93 1.07 18.87
N TRP A 194 -13.87 1.82 18.30
CA TRP A 194 -15.13 1.27 17.78
C TRP A 194 -14.95 0.52 16.47
N ARG A 195 -13.99 0.94 15.64
CA ARG A 195 -13.55 0.18 14.46
C ARG A 195 -13.03 -1.20 14.89
N GLU A 196 -12.16 -1.27 15.90
CA GLU A 196 -11.68 -2.54 16.46
C GLU A 196 -12.84 -3.39 17.01
N TRP A 197 -13.71 -2.79 17.81
CA TRP A 197 -14.87 -3.48 18.41
C TRP A 197 -15.77 -4.12 17.34
N TYR A 198 -16.08 -3.37 16.27
CA TYR A 198 -16.91 -3.86 15.17
C TYR A 198 -16.20 -4.89 14.31
N TYR A 199 -14.90 -4.70 14.02
CA TYR A 199 -14.10 -5.68 13.31
C TYR A 199 -14.07 -7.01 14.08
N GLY A 200 -13.97 -6.98 15.41
CA GLY A 200 -14.14 -8.16 16.25
C GLY A 200 -15.46 -8.89 16.03
N ARG A 201 -16.58 -8.17 15.81
CA ARG A 201 -17.87 -8.82 15.48
C ARG A 201 -17.85 -9.45 14.09
N LEU A 202 -17.24 -8.78 13.11
CA LEU A 202 -17.13 -9.32 11.74
C LEU A 202 -16.35 -10.64 11.69
N GLU A 203 -15.35 -10.79 12.57
CA GLU A 203 -14.46 -11.96 12.63
C GLU A 203 -14.89 -13.00 13.69
N GLY A 204 -15.95 -12.76 14.47
CA GLY A 204 -16.41 -13.72 15.49
C GLY A 204 -15.57 -13.73 16.76
N LEU A 205 -15.28 -12.56 17.31
CA LEU A 205 -14.56 -12.45 18.57
C LEU A 205 -15.50 -12.71 19.76
N PRO A 206 -15.15 -13.59 20.72
CA PRO A 206 -16.05 -13.94 21.83
C PRO A 206 -16.26 -12.81 22.84
N HIS A 207 -15.28 -11.92 23.00
CA HIS A 207 -15.32 -10.77 23.92
C HIS A 207 -15.28 -9.45 23.14
N ALA A 208 -15.66 -8.33 23.75
CA ALA A 208 -15.71 -6.98 23.18
C ALA A 208 -14.44 -6.60 22.41
N PHE A 209 -13.27 -6.90 23.00
CA PHE A 209 -11.95 -6.63 22.44
C PHE A 209 -11.03 -7.83 22.52
N ALA A 210 -10.01 -7.85 21.66
CA ALA A 210 -9.00 -8.88 21.71
C ALA A 210 -8.23 -8.76 23.04
N ARG A 211 -7.93 -9.90 23.65
CA ARG A 211 -7.24 -10.03 24.96
C ARG A 211 -8.09 -9.60 26.17
N PHE A 212 -9.40 -9.51 26.01
CA PHE A 212 -10.29 -9.57 27.16
C PHE A 212 -10.46 -11.03 27.59
N ASP A 213 -10.44 -11.26 28.89
CA ASP A 213 -11.08 -12.43 29.49
C ASP A 213 -12.54 -12.08 29.84
N ALA A 214 -13.29 -13.05 30.37
CA ALA A 214 -14.68 -12.82 30.74
C ALA A 214 -14.87 -11.70 31.78
N ALA A 215 -13.92 -11.52 32.71
CA ALA A 215 -14.02 -10.49 33.75
C ALA A 215 -13.77 -9.08 33.18
N ALA A 216 -12.81 -8.93 32.26
CA ALA A 216 -12.57 -7.71 31.53
C ALA A 216 -13.75 -7.35 30.62
N ASP A 217 -14.35 -8.35 29.98
CA ASP A 217 -15.52 -8.18 29.13
C ASP A 217 -16.73 -7.65 29.93
N ASP A 218 -17.02 -8.27 31.07
CA ASP A 218 -18.05 -7.83 32.01
C ASP A 218 -17.79 -6.42 32.54
N ALA A 219 -16.54 -6.12 32.90
CA ALA A 219 -16.14 -4.81 33.41
C ALA A 219 -16.33 -3.71 32.36
N PHE A 220 -16.00 -4.00 31.10
CA PHE A 220 -16.21 -3.08 29.98
C PHE A 220 -17.68 -2.75 29.79
N TYR A 221 -18.53 -3.76 29.63
CA TYR A 221 -19.96 -3.52 29.39
C TYR A 221 -20.65 -2.88 30.59
N ARG A 222 -20.27 -3.25 31.83
CA ARG A 222 -20.78 -2.59 33.03
C ARG A 222 -20.41 -1.11 33.06
N TRP A 223 -19.16 -0.77 32.77
CA TRP A 223 -18.71 0.62 32.78
C TRP A 223 -19.42 1.47 31.70
N ILE A 224 -19.60 0.92 30.49
CA ILE A 224 -20.36 1.58 29.40
C ILE A 224 -21.80 1.90 29.84
N VAL A 225 -22.40 1.00 30.61
CA VAL A 225 -23.78 1.14 31.12
C VAL A 225 -23.91 2.16 32.24
N GLU A 226 -22.90 2.27 33.10
CA GLU A 226 -22.87 3.16 34.27
C GLU A 226 -22.67 4.64 33.89
N GLN A 227 -22.19 4.94 32.68
CA GLN A 227 -22.04 6.32 32.22
C GLN A 227 -23.41 6.99 31.99
N ASP A 228 -23.55 8.21 32.51
CA ASP A 228 -24.78 9.00 32.42
C ASP A 228 -24.90 9.83 31.13
N ASP A 229 -26.05 10.49 30.95
CA ASP A 229 -26.33 11.28 29.76
C ASP A 229 -25.42 12.49 29.59
N GLU A 230 -24.99 13.10 30.70
CA GLU A 230 -24.08 14.23 30.65
C GLU A 230 -22.75 13.78 30.04
N TRP A 231 -22.24 12.62 30.45
CA TRP A 231 -21.01 12.03 29.92
C TRP A 231 -21.11 11.69 28.42
N TRP A 232 -22.21 11.06 27.99
CA TRP A 232 -22.43 10.71 26.58
C TRP A 232 -22.73 11.92 25.67
N SER A 233 -23.10 13.07 26.25
CA SER A 233 -23.38 14.30 25.50
C SER A 233 -22.13 15.13 25.13
N ARG A 234 -20.96 14.76 25.67
CA ARG A 234 -19.66 15.38 25.37
C ARG A 234 -19.23 15.17 23.92
N GLU A 235 -18.14 15.82 23.52
CA GLU A 235 -17.63 15.67 22.17
C GLU A 235 -17.15 14.22 21.92
N PRO A 236 -17.49 13.61 20.76
CA PRO A 236 -17.19 12.21 20.50
C PRO A 236 -15.73 11.80 20.66
N ALA A 237 -14.80 12.69 20.32
CA ALA A 237 -13.36 12.43 20.50
C ALA A 237 -12.96 12.26 21.98
N GLU A 238 -13.56 13.04 22.89
CA GLU A 238 -13.32 12.96 24.34
C GLU A 238 -13.92 11.67 24.90
N VAL A 239 -15.15 11.34 24.49
CA VAL A 239 -15.81 10.08 24.85
C VAL A 239 -14.99 8.87 24.40
N ASN A 240 -14.54 8.87 23.14
CA ASN A 240 -13.75 7.78 22.59
C ASN A 240 -12.37 7.64 23.26
N ALA A 241 -11.74 8.75 23.66
CA ALA A 241 -10.48 8.74 24.38
C ALA A 241 -10.61 8.06 25.75
N ASP A 242 -11.65 8.41 26.53
CA ASP A 242 -11.95 7.79 27.82
C ASP A 242 -12.23 6.29 27.67
N ILE A 243 -13.02 5.90 26.65
CA ILE A 243 -13.31 4.49 26.35
C ILE A 243 -12.02 3.75 26.03
N LYS A 244 -11.16 4.35 25.20
CA LYS A 244 -9.88 3.75 24.81
C LYS A 244 -8.99 3.54 26.03
N GLU A 245 -8.84 4.54 26.89
CA GLU A 245 -8.05 4.44 28.11
C GLU A 245 -8.58 3.32 29.02
N PHE A 246 -9.90 3.25 29.21
CA PHE A 246 -10.51 2.20 30.02
C PHE A 246 -10.32 0.81 29.41
N VAL A 247 -10.56 0.65 28.11
CA VAL A 247 -10.31 -0.62 27.41
C VAL A 247 -8.87 -1.05 27.57
N ASP A 248 -7.90 -0.14 27.36
CA ASP A 248 -6.49 -0.46 27.49
C ASP A 248 -6.11 -0.85 28.93
N SER A 249 -6.80 -0.32 29.95
CA SER A 249 -6.62 -0.71 31.36
C SER A 249 -7.15 -2.13 31.67
N LEU A 250 -8.16 -2.61 30.93
CA LEU A 250 -8.80 -3.91 31.14
C LEU A 250 -8.16 -5.03 30.31
N ARG A 251 -7.42 -4.69 29.25
CA ARG A 251 -6.78 -5.70 28.41
C ARG A 251 -5.80 -6.49 29.25
N THR A 252 -5.92 -7.82 29.18
CA THR A 252 -4.82 -8.66 29.66
C THR A 252 -3.57 -8.27 28.88
N PRO A 253 -2.43 -8.11 29.58
CA PRO A 253 -1.14 -7.98 28.91
C PRO A 253 -1.05 -9.13 27.91
N LYS A 254 -0.64 -8.83 26.67
CA LYS A 254 -0.36 -9.89 25.71
C LYS A 254 0.59 -10.88 26.42
N PRO A 255 0.45 -12.21 26.23
CA PRO A 255 1.44 -13.16 26.73
C PRO A 255 2.89 -12.81 26.32
N ASP A 256 3.04 -11.93 25.32
CA ASP A 256 4.25 -11.18 24.96
C ASP A 256 4.25 -9.75 25.53
N ASP A 257 4.49 -9.60 26.82
CA ASP A 257 5.13 -8.39 27.37
C ASP A 257 6.66 -8.46 27.14
N LYS A 258 7.05 -8.99 25.98
CA LYS A 258 8.41 -8.85 25.48
C LYS A 258 8.48 -7.49 24.78
N PRO A 259 9.50 -6.67 25.06
CA PRO A 259 9.65 -5.38 24.42
C PRO A 259 9.61 -5.54 22.90
N ARG A 260 8.92 -4.60 22.23
CA ARG A 260 9.03 -4.42 20.77
C ARG A 260 10.51 -4.28 20.41
N VAL A 261 10.87 -4.80 19.25
CA VAL A 261 12.23 -4.68 18.72
C VAL A 261 12.20 -3.86 17.44
N ASP A 262 13.29 -3.16 17.15
CA ASP A 262 13.38 -2.34 15.95
C ASP A 262 13.29 -3.19 14.67
N PHE A 263 13.93 -4.37 14.67
CA PHE A 263 14.06 -5.20 13.46
C PHE A 263 13.83 -6.70 13.66
N PHE A 264 13.31 -7.34 12.62
CA PHE A 264 13.42 -8.78 12.39
C PHE A 264 14.33 -9.03 11.19
N VAL A 265 15.42 -9.79 11.39
CA VAL A 265 16.38 -10.13 10.32
C VAL A 265 15.97 -11.46 9.69
N SER A 266 15.43 -11.40 8.48
CA SER A 266 14.96 -12.54 7.70
C SER A 266 15.98 -12.93 6.64
N TYR A 267 16.35 -14.22 6.61
CA TYR A 267 17.37 -14.75 5.71
C TYR A 267 17.13 -16.24 5.42
N ALA A 268 17.62 -16.74 4.29
CA ALA A 268 17.62 -18.19 4.03
C ALA A 268 18.82 -18.86 4.71
N SER A 269 18.71 -20.11 5.13
CA SER A 269 19.77 -20.80 5.89
C SER A 269 21.21 -20.66 5.34
N PRO A 270 21.47 -20.69 4.02
CA PRO A 270 22.82 -20.47 3.47
C PRO A 270 23.41 -19.07 3.75
N ASP A 271 22.56 -18.08 4.04
CA ASP A 271 22.93 -16.67 4.20
C ASP A 271 23.21 -16.27 5.65
N GLU A 272 23.35 -17.23 6.57
CA GLU A 272 23.58 -16.96 8.00
C GLU A 272 24.80 -16.05 8.23
N ALA A 273 25.87 -16.21 7.45
CA ALA A 273 27.05 -15.37 7.55
C ALA A 273 26.73 -13.88 7.31
N ALA A 274 25.89 -13.58 6.32
CA ALA A 274 25.44 -12.22 6.04
C ALA A 274 24.48 -11.71 7.14
N ALA A 275 23.61 -12.58 7.67
CA ALA A 275 22.76 -12.24 8.81
C ALA A 275 23.58 -11.88 10.06
N ARG A 276 24.72 -12.54 10.27
CA ARG A 276 25.66 -12.21 11.36
C ARG A 276 26.37 -10.86 11.14
N GLU A 277 26.70 -10.51 9.91
CA GLU A 277 27.29 -9.20 9.58
C GLU A 277 26.29 -8.06 9.86
N VAL A 278 25.04 -8.21 9.42
CA VAL A 278 23.97 -7.25 9.70
C VAL A 278 23.68 -7.15 11.20
N ALA A 279 23.61 -8.28 11.90
CA ALA A 279 23.44 -8.33 13.35
C ALA A 279 24.57 -7.59 14.10
N ALA A 280 25.82 -7.76 13.66
CA ALA A 280 26.96 -7.05 14.25
C ALA A 280 26.84 -5.53 14.06
N VAL A 281 26.37 -5.05 12.91
CA VAL A 281 26.11 -3.62 12.69
C VAL A 281 25.00 -3.13 13.63
N LEU A 282 23.88 -3.87 13.71
CA LEU A 282 22.76 -3.52 14.60
C LEU A 282 23.19 -3.41 16.07
N ASP A 283 24.05 -4.32 16.55
CA ASP A 283 24.64 -4.24 17.89
C ASP A 283 25.47 -2.97 18.08
N GLN A 284 26.30 -2.60 17.10
CA GLN A 284 27.14 -1.40 17.17
C GLN A 284 26.33 -0.10 17.20
N ILE A 285 25.21 -0.03 16.47
CA ILE A 285 24.32 1.15 16.43
C ILE A 285 23.23 1.12 17.52
N GLY A 286 23.27 0.13 18.41
CA GLY A 286 22.36 0.02 19.56
C GLY A 286 20.90 -0.23 19.17
N LYS A 287 20.65 -0.92 18.05
CA LYS A 287 19.29 -1.29 17.60
C LYS A 287 18.93 -2.68 18.12
N SER A 288 17.69 -2.83 18.58
CA SER A 288 17.14 -4.10 19.04
C SER A 288 16.63 -4.93 17.86
N TYR A 289 16.88 -6.24 17.87
CA TYR A 289 16.44 -7.11 16.78
C TYR A 289 16.26 -8.57 17.18
N ILE A 290 15.53 -9.30 16.35
CA ILE A 290 15.35 -10.75 16.41
C ILE A 290 16.01 -11.39 15.18
N VAL A 291 16.77 -12.48 15.36
CA VAL A 291 17.41 -13.25 14.29
C VAL A 291 17.39 -14.77 14.58
N GLN A 292 17.08 -15.57 13.56
CA GLN A 292 16.80 -17.00 13.70
C GLN A 292 17.91 -17.80 14.44
N TYR A 293 19.17 -17.73 14.00
CA TYR A 293 20.25 -18.56 14.58
C TYR A 293 20.49 -18.33 16.08
N ARG A 294 20.06 -17.18 16.61
CA ARG A 294 20.24 -16.79 18.02
C ARG A 294 18.96 -16.98 18.83
N ASP A 295 17.82 -16.59 18.26
CA ASP A 295 16.60 -16.35 19.03
C ASP A 295 15.54 -17.45 18.84
N PHE A 296 15.69 -18.36 17.85
CA PHE A 296 14.67 -19.35 17.54
C PHE A 296 14.99 -20.73 18.13
N PRO A 297 14.11 -21.32 18.96
CA PRO A 297 14.27 -22.68 19.44
C PRO A 297 14.01 -23.70 18.32
N GLN A 298 14.85 -24.74 18.20
CA GLN A 298 14.75 -25.73 17.12
C GLN A 298 13.42 -26.49 17.06
N ALA A 299 12.71 -26.64 18.17
CA ALA A 299 11.46 -27.40 18.24
C ALA A 299 10.21 -26.60 17.80
N ASN A 300 10.25 -25.26 17.81
CA ASN A 300 9.06 -24.40 17.67
C ASN A 300 9.27 -23.24 16.69
N PHE A 301 9.89 -23.53 15.54
CA PHE A 301 10.27 -22.54 14.54
C PHE A 301 9.12 -21.64 14.07
N VAL A 302 7.96 -22.21 13.74
CA VAL A 302 6.79 -21.45 13.22
C VAL A 302 6.22 -20.48 14.25
N ASN A 303 6.16 -20.86 15.52
CA ASN A 303 5.68 -19.98 16.58
C ASN A 303 6.67 -18.86 16.88
N ALA A 304 7.98 -19.16 16.86
CA ALA A 304 9.02 -18.14 17.00
C ALA A 304 9.02 -17.15 15.84
N MET A 305 8.68 -17.61 14.62
CA MET A 305 8.50 -16.75 13.46
C MET A 305 7.35 -15.76 13.63
N ASN A 306 6.19 -16.25 14.03
CA ASN A 306 5.03 -15.40 14.29
C ASN A 306 5.31 -14.40 15.42
N ASP A 307 6.01 -14.81 16.48
CA ASP A 307 6.48 -13.92 17.56
C ASP A 307 7.39 -12.80 17.02
N ALA A 308 8.34 -13.16 16.15
CA ALA A 308 9.26 -12.19 15.55
C ALA A 308 8.53 -11.15 14.69
N MET A 309 7.61 -11.60 13.82
CA MET A 309 6.81 -10.70 12.97
C MET A 309 5.89 -9.78 13.77
N ASP A 310 5.35 -10.27 14.89
CA ASP A 310 4.49 -9.48 15.77
C ASP A 310 5.25 -8.45 16.61
N ARG A 311 6.49 -8.75 17.01
CA ARG A 311 7.30 -7.91 17.90
C ARG A 311 8.16 -6.89 17.17
N ALA A 312 8.58 -7.20 15.94
CA ALA A 312 9.49 -6.35 15.19
C ALA A 312 8.75 -5.30 14.36
N ASP A 313 9.16 -4.04 14.52
CA ASP A 313 8.56 -2.91 13.81
C ASP A 313 8.83 -2.96 12.31
N ARG A 314 10.03 -3.44 11.94
CA ARG A 314 10.54 -3.46 10.57
C ARG A 314 11.21 -4.79 10.25
N LEU A 315 11.18 -5.17 8.98
CA LEU A 315 11.86 -6.34 8.43
C LEU A 315 13.16 -5.92 7.75
N ILE A 316 14.24 -6.67 8.02
CA ILE A 316 15.46 -6.66 7.22
C ILE A 316 15.51 -7.98 6.44
N PRO A 317 15.01 -8.03 5.20
CA PRO A 317 15.16 -9.21 4.35
C PRO A 317 16.53 -9.21 3.67
N LEU A 318 17.19 -10.36 3.69
CA LEU A 318 18.45 -10.60 2.99
C LEU A 318 18.18 -11.36 1.70
N TYR A 319 18.00 -10.61 0.61
CA TYR A 319 17.65 -11.17 -0.68
C TYR A 319 18.83 -11.91 -1.32
N SER A 320 18.75 -13.24 -1.32
CA SER A 320 19.54 -14.14 -2.15
C SER A 320 18.61 -14.97 -3.04
N SER A 321 19.19 -15.70 -3.99
CA SER A 321 18.46 -16.71 -4.79
C SER A 321 17.75 -17.74 -3.89
N SER A 322 18.36 -18.08 -2.75
CA SER A 322 17.78 -19.00 -1.78
C SER A 322 16.62 -18.37 -1.00
N TYR A 323 16.72 -17.07 -0.67
CA TYR A 323 15.65 -16.31 -0.03
C TYR A 323 14.41 -16.26 -0.92
N VAL A 324 14.58 -15.92 -2.19
CA VAL A 324 13.49 -15.77 -3.15
C VAL A 324 12.73 -17.09 -3.35
N ALA A 325 13.45 -18.21 -3.33
CA ALA A 325 12.89 -19.56 -3.44
C ALA A 325 12.21 -20.08 -2.16
N SER A 326 12.38 -19.43 -1.01
CA SER A 326 11.87 -19.90 0.29
C SER A 326 10.45 -19.41 0.57
N ASP A 327 9.49 -20.34 0.72
CA ASP A 327 8.09 -20.01 1.05
C ASP A 327 7.94 -19.26 2.38
N HIS A 328 8.74 -19.62 3.39
CA HIS A 328 8.74 -18.93 4.69
C HIS A 328 9.20 -17.47 4.56
N CYS A 329 10.32 -17.23 3.87
CA CYS A 329 10.84 -15.89 3.65
C CYS A 329 9.86 -15.04 2.82
N ASN A 330 9.13 -15.67 1.87
CA ASN A 330 8.07 -15.00 1.11
C ASN A 330 6.88 -14.61 2.02
N ALA A 331 6.47 -15.47 2.95
CA ALA A 331 5.38 -15.17 3.88
C ALA A 331 5.73 -13.99 4.81
N GLU A 332 6.95 -13.99 5.36
CA GLU A 332 7.47 -12.89 6.18
C GLU A 332 7.52 -11.58 5.41
N TRP A 333 8.08 -11.61 4.19
CA TRP A 333 8.15 -10.43 3.33
C TRP A 333 6.75 -9.87 3.01
N ASN A 334 5.81 -10.76 2.66
CA ASN A 334 4.44 -10.38 2.36
C ASN A 334 3.75 -9.73 3.57
N TYR A 335 3.96 -10.23 4.79
CA TYR A 335 3.36 -9.66 6.00
C TYR A 335 3.72 -8.17 6.19
N TYR A 336 4.99 -7.82 6.00
CA TYR A 336 5.44 -6.42 6.11
C TYR A 336 5.03 -5.58 4.91
N TYR A 337 5.06 -6.13 3.69
CA TYR A 337 4.65 -5.42 2.49
C TYR A 337 3.18 -5.00 2.53
N HIS A 338 2.26 -5.88 2.94
CA HIS A 338 0.83 -5.55 3.02
C HIS A 338 0.51 -4.44 4.03
N ARG A 339 1.38 -4.25 5.04
CA ARG A 339 1.24 -3.19 6.04
C ARG A 339 1.79 -1.84 5.59
N ASP A 340 2.70 -1.85 4.63
CA ASP A 340 3.31 -0.64 4.07
C ASP A 340 3.58 -0.82 2.56
N PRO A 341 2.55 -0.98 1.70
CA PRO A 341 2.75 -1.22 0.27
C PRO A 341 3.41 -0.04 -0.44
N SER A 342 3.19 1.17 0.07
CA SER A 342 3.79 2.41 -0.44
C SER A 342 5.21 2.66 0.06
N SER A 343 5.73 1.81 0.97
CA SER A 343 7.05 1.95 1.60
C SER A 343 7.27 3.27 2.35
N VAL A 344 6.20 3.96 2.77
CA VAL A 344 6.26 5.26 3.46
C VAL A 344 6.71 5.08 4.92
N GLU A 345 6.21 4.04 5.58
CA GLU A 345 6.60 3.72 6.96
C GLU A 345 7.95 3.00 7.02
N ARG A 346 8.47 2.59 5.85
CA ARG A 346 9.75 1.91 5.65
C ARG A 346 9.80 0.61 6.44
N ARG A 347 8.70 -0.12 6.47
CA ARG A 347 8.60 -1.40 7.20
C ARG A 347 9.52 -2.48 6.65
N ILE A 348 10.07 -2.30 5.45
CA ILE A 348 11.09 -3.19 4.86
C ILE A 348 12.38 -2.41 4.60
N VAL A 349 13.50 -2.97 5.04
CA VAL A 349 14.87 -2.46 4.86
C VAL A 349 15.71 -3.55 4.20
N GLY A 350 15.58 -3.70 2.88
CA GLY A 350 16.15 -4.83 2.15
C GLY A 350 17.63 -4.69 1.82
N PHE A 351 18.34 -5.82 1.84
CA PHE A 351 19.71 -5.96 1.34
C PHE A 351 19.77 -7.08 0.29
N LYS A 352 20.40 -6.80 -0.85
CA LYS A 352 20.65 -7.83 -1.89
C LYS A 352 22.04 -8.43 -1.70
N LEU A 353 22.13 -9.75 -1.60
CA LEU A 353 23.34 -10.50 -1.27
C LEU A 353 24.03 -11.16 -2.46
N ASP A 354 23.26 -11.49 -3.49
CA ASP A 354 23.76 -12.11 -4.71
C ASP A 354 23.16 -11.47 -5.96
N ARG A 355 23.49 -12.02 -7.12
CA ARG A 355 23.02 -11.52 -8.42
C ARG A 355 21.68 -12.11 -8.84
N GLY A 356 21.02 -12.89 -7.97
CA GLY A 356 19.73 -13.48 -8.26
C GLY A 356 18.67 -12.42 -8.55
N ASP A 357 17.72 -12.79 -9.39
CA ASP A 357 16.58 -11.94 -9.69
C ASP A 357 15.58 -11.96 -8.53
N LEU A 358 15.09 -10.77 -8.19
CA LEU A 358 14.02 -10.63 -7.19
C LEU A 358 12.68 -10.85 -7.86
N LYS A 359 11.69 -11.35 -7.09
CA LYS A 359 10.30 -11.38 -7.56
C LYS A 359 9.80 -9.98 -7.90
N PRO A 360 8.84 -9.84 -8.85
CA PRO A 360 8.36 -8.52 -9.29
C PRO A 360 7.97 -7.57 -8.15
N LEU A 361 7.27 -8.05 -7.11
CA LEU A 361 6.90 -7.24 -5.95
C LEU A 361 8.11 -6.86 -5.07
N MET A 362 9.11 -7.73 -4.94
CA MET A 362 10.33 -7.41 -4.19
C MET A 362 11.17 -6.32 -4.88
N GLN A 363 11.07 -6.22 -6.22
CA GLN A 363 11.71 -5.16 -6.99
C GLN A 363 11.09 -3.77 -6.76
N THR A 364 9.85 -3.69 -6.26
CA THR A 364 9.18 -2.40 -6.00
C THR A 364 9.65 -1.76 -4.70
N VAL A 365 10.28 -2.54 -3.81
CA VAL A 365 10.83 -2.07 -2.54
C VAL A 365 12.32 -1.74 -2.71
N ASN A 366 12.70 -0.53 -2.29
CA ASN A 366 14.11 -0.12 -2.31
C ASN A 366 14.96 -1.06 -1.46
N HIS A 367 16.10 -1.45 -2.00
CA HIS A 367 17.08 -2.29 -1.32
C HIS A 367 18.48 -1.78 -1.59
N ARG A 368 19.40 -2.07 -0.66
CA ARG A 368 20.83 -1.78 -0.83
C ARG A 368 21.51 -3.02 -1.40
N ASP A 369 22.18 -2.85 -2.54
CA ASP A 369 22.87 -3.96 -3.21
C ASP A 369 24.27 -4.17 -2.63
N LEU A 370 24.41 -5.13 -1.71
CA LEU A 370 25.67 -5.42 -1.04
C LEU A 370 26.69 -6.11 -1.96
N THR A 371 26.28 -6.59 -3.14
CA THR A 371 27.21 -7.17 -4.12
C THR A 371 28.16 -6.14 -4.72
N ARG A 372 27.81 -4.85 -4.61
CA ARG A 372 28.59 -3.71 -5.13
C ARG A 372 29.72 -3.28 -4.21
N TYR A 373 29.70 -3.73 -2.95
CA TYR A 373 30.64 -3.28 -1.93
C TYR A 373 31.68 -4.37 -1.61
N PRO A 374 32.98 -4.03 -1.53
CA PRO A 374 33.98 -4.93 -0.96
C PRO A 374 33.72 -5.16 0.53
N SER A 375 34.22 -6.26 1.09
CA SER A 375 34.00 -6.63 2.50
C SER A 375 34.34 -5.54 3.52
N ALA A 376 35.32 -4.69 3.25
CA ALA A 376 35.70 -3.59 4.15
C ALA A 376 34.73 -2.40 4.15
N GLU A 377 33.88 -2.25 3.12
CA GLU A 377 32.94 -1.13 2.97
C GLU A 377 31.48 -1.55 3.23
N ARG A 378 31.20 -2.86 3.24
CA ARG A 378 29.86 -3.40 3.47
C ARG A 378 29.27 -2.98 4.81
N GLU A 379 30.09 -2.97 5.87
CA GLU A 379 29.65 -2.58 7.22
C GLU A 379 29.05 -1.17 7.22
N GLU A 380 29.75 -0.21 6.60
CA GLU A 380 29.29 1.17 6.50
C GLU A 380 28.07 1.30 5.59
N ALA A 381 28.02 0.56 4.47
CA ALA A 381 26.84 0.55 3.60
C ALA A 381 25.59 -0.02 4.29
N ILE A 382 25.75 -1.02 5.16
CA ILE A 382 24.67 -1.57 5.99
C ILE A 382 24.22 -0.52 7.03
N ARG A 383 25.16 0.08 7.75
CA ARG A 383 24.91 1.12 8.76
C ARG A 383 24.11 2.28 8.15
N GLU A 384 24.63 2.86 7.08
CA GLU A 384 24.05 4.00 6.38
C GLU A 384 22.62 3.70 5.92
N TRP A 385 22.36 2.49 5.42
CA TRP A 385 21.03 2.09 4.96
C TRP A 385 20.01 1.90 6.09
N ILE A 386 20.45 1.42 7.26
CA ILE A 386 19.59 1.19 8.43
C ILE A 386 19.26 2.50 9.13
N GLU A 387 20.28 3.35 9.36
CA GLU A 387 20.16 4.63 10.05
C GLU A 387 19.59 5.73 9.16
N TRP A 388 19.45 5.49 7.86
CA TRP A 388 18.93 6.48 6.93
C TRP A 388 17.59 7.06 7.38
N GLU A 389 17.53 8.38 7.46
CA GLU A 389 16.31 9.17 7.68
C GLU A 389 15.94 9.92 6.39
N PRO A 390 14.64 9.99 6.05
CA PRO A 390 14.23 10.65 4.82
C PRO A 390 14.54 12.14 4.95
N PRO A 391 15.33 12.72 4.03
CA PRO A 391 15.53 14.15 4.03
C PRO A 391 14.20 14.86 3.75
N THR A 392 13.99 16.03 4.34
CA THR A 392 12.84 16.87 4.00
C THR A 392 12.85 17.13 2.49
N ALA A 393 11.74 16.80 1.82
CA ALA A 393 11.56 17.09 0.41
C ALA A 393 11.42 18.60 0.24
N THR A 394 12.47 19.23 -0.27
CA THR A 394 12.49 20.65 -0.65
C THR A 394 12.77 20.72 -2.14
N ARG A 395 12.40 21.82 -2.80
CA ARG A 395 12.75 22.02 -4.21
C ARG A 395 14.23 21.79 -4.48
N LYS A 396 15.09 22.30 -3.59
CA LYS A 396 16.55 22.12 -3.69
C LYS A 396 16.98 20.65 -3.53
N SER A 397 16.55 19.97 -2.47
CA SER A 397 16.98 18.58 -2.24
C SER A 397 16.52 17.61 -3.34
N VAL A 398 15.33 17.85 -3.90
CA VAL A 398 14.82 17.10 -5.05
C VAL A 398 15.62 17.42 -6.31
N ALA A 399 15.87 18.70 -6.62
CA ALA A 399 16.70 19.10 -7.77
C ALA A 399 18.09 18.45 -7.73
N ASP A 400 18.79 18.56 -6.59
CA ASP A 400 20.11 17.99 -6.39
C ASP A 400 20.09 16.46 -6.61
N SER A 401 19.02 15.77 -6.20
CA SER A 401 18.88 14.32 -6.33
C SER A 401 18.61 13.89 -7.77
N VAL A 402 17.68 14.54 -8.48
CA VAL A 402 17.36 14.19 -9.87
C VAL A 402 18.52 14.50 -10.81
N GLU A 403 19.28 15.57 -10.57
CA GLU A 403 20.46 15.92 -11.37
C GLU A 403 21.58 14.88 -11.19
N ARG A 404 21.85 14.45 -9.95
CA ARG A 404 22.88 13.43 -9.68
C ARG A 404 22.51 12.05 -10.24
N LEU A 405 21.23 11.74 -10.33
CA LEU A 405 20.72 10.48 -10.87
C LEU A 405 20.53 10.49 -12.39
N LEU A 406 20.52 11.66 -13.03
CA LEU A 406 20.29 11.77 -14.47
C LEU A 406 21.39 11.04 -15.25
N SER A 407 21.00 10.07 -16.07
CA SER A 407 21.89 9.39 -17.01
C SER A 407 21.14 9.12 -18.32
N PRO A 408 21.71 9.48 -19.49
CA PRO A 408 22.96 10.23 -19.63
C PRO A 408 22.85 11.67 -19.09
N GLN A 409 23.98 12.23 -18.68
CA GLN A 409 24.10 13.65 -18.33
C GLN A 409 24.02 14.52 -19.59
N ILE A 410 23.49 15.74 -19.46
CA ILE A 410 23.42 16.72 -20.56
C ILE A 410 24.49 17.77 -20.35
N ALA A 411 25.29 18.03 -21.38
CA ALA A 411 26.44 18.92 -21.25
C ALA A 411 26.95 19.46 -22.58
N PRO A 412 27.82 20.49 -22.54
CA PRO A 412 28.47 20.99 -23.74
C PRO A 412 29.43 19.93 -24.33
N SER A 413 29.37 19.73 -25.65
CA SER A 413 30.38 19.05 -26.44
C SER A 413 31.54 19.99 -26.78
N ASP A 414 32.64 19.43 -27.29
CA ASP A 414 33.80 20.17 -27.75
C ASP A 414 33.46 21.17 -28.88
N ASP A 415 32.44 20.85 -29.68
CA ASP A 415 31.94 21.70 -30.77
C ASP A 415 30.96 22.80 -30.30
N GLY A 416 30.80 22.97 -28.99
CA GLY A 416 29.93 24.00 -28.41
C GLY A 416 28.43 23.73 -28.60
N LYS A 417 28.03 22.46 -28.71
CA LYS A 417 26.62 22.02 -28.76
C LYS A 417 26.25 21.32 -27.46
N LEU A 418 24.95 21.23 -27.14
CA LEU A 418 24.48 20.36 -26.09
C LEU A 418 24.48 18.91 -26.56
N ASP A 419 25.02 18.04 -25.73
CA ASP A 419 25.24 16.63 -25.97
C ASP A 419 24.92 15.79 -24.73
N THR A 420 24.85 14.49 -24.93
CA THR A 420 24.70 13.49 -23.88
C THR A 420 26.05 12.87 -23.55
N ARG A 421 26.33 12.65 -22.26
CA ARG A 421 27.55 11.97 -21.80
C ARG A 421 27.26 11.03 -20.63
N PRO A 422 28.09 10.00 -20.40
CA PRO A 422 27.95 9.13 -19.24
C PRO A 422 27.96 9.92 -17.93
N ASN A 423 27.13 9.51 -16.97
CA ASN A 423 27.10 10.11 -15.65
C ASN A 423 28.36 9.70 -14.86
N PRO A 424 29.19 10.66 -14.42
CA PRO A 424 30.46 10.35 -13.75
C PRO A 424 30.29 9.66 -12.38
N LEU A 425 29.10 9.71 -11.78
CA LEU A 425 28.82 9.12 -10.47
C LEU A 425 28.34 7.67 -10.54
N ILE A 426 27.64 7.29 -11.62
CA ILE A 426 26.94 6.00 -11.71
C ILE A 426 27.27 5.19 -12.96
N ASP A 427 27.81 5.80 -14.02
CA ASP A 427 28.18 5.09 -15.26
C ASP A 427 29.69 4.77 -15.32
N VAL A 428 30.44 5.11 -14.26
CA VAL A 428 31.88 4.82 -14.15
C VAL A 428 32.08 3.66 -13.18
N PRO A 429 32.65 2.51 -13.61
CA PRO A 429 32.79 1.34 -12.74
C PRO A 429 33.80 1.57 -11.62
N VAL A 430 33.55 0.95 -10.47
CA VAL A 430 34.54 0.87 -9.38
C VAL A 430 35.73 -0.01 -9.80
N ARG A 431 35.48 -1.02 -10.67
CA ARG A 431 36.50 -1.93 -11.23
C ARG A 431 36.32 -2.08 -12.73
N GLU A 432 37.12 -1.38 -13.52
CA GLU A 432 37.06 -1.38 -15.00
C GLU A 432 37.04 -2.79 -15.60
N SER A 433 37.93 -3.68 -15.14
CA SER A 433 38.04 -5.04 -15.70
C SER A 433 36.79 -5.91 -15.51
N ALA A 434 36.00 -5.65 -14.46
CA ALA A 434 34.76 -6.39 -14.20
C ALA A 434 33.67 -5.99 -15.19
N LEU A 435 33.52 -4.68 -15.44
CA LEU A 435 32.58 -4.16 -16.42
C LEU A 435 32.98 -4.59 -17.84
N ASP A 436 34.26 -4.51 -18.21
CA ASP A 436 34.73 -4.95 -19.52
C ASP A 436 34.41 -6.41 -19.82
N LYS A 437 34.46 -7.28 -18.79
CA LYS A 437 34.08 -8.69 -18.93
C LYS A 437 32.57 -8.82 -19.14
N ALA A 438 31.76 -8.14 -18.33
CA ALA A 438 30.30 -8.17 -18.45
C ALA A 438 29.83 -7.62 -19.81
N VAL A 439 30.46 -6.55 -20.32
CA VAL A 439 30.16 -5.98 -21.65
C VAL A 439 30.45 -6.97 -22.77
N ARG A 440 31.52 -7.77 -22.66
CA ARG A 440 31.80 -8.82 -23.65
C ARG A 440 30.73 -9.89 -23.67
N GLU A 441 30.25 -10.32 -22.49
CA GLU A 441 29.13 -11.25 -22.37
C GLU A 441 27.85 -10.67 -22.98
N LEU A 442 27.55 -9.40 -22.68
CA LEU A 442 26.40 -8.68 -23.22
C LEU A 442 26.44 -8.57 -24.76
N LEU A 443 27.60 -8.25 -25.34
CA LEU A 443 27.77 -8.15 -26.79
C LEU A 443 27.52 -9.49 -27.50
N LEU A 444 27.88 -10.61 -26.88
CA LEU A 444 27.59 -11.95 -27.42
C LEU A 444 26.08 -12.22 -27.46
N VAL A 445 25.34 -11.83 -26.42
CA VAL A 445 23.88 -11.95 -26.40
C VAL A 445 23.24 -11.05 -27.46
N LEU A 446 23.73 -9.81 -27.62
CA LEU A 446 23.26 -8.92 -28.67
C LEU A 446 23.52 -9.49 -30.08
N ASP A 447 24.68 -10.11 -30.32
CA ASP A 447 24.97 -10.77 -31.59
C ASP A 447 23.95 -11.88 -31.90
N ILE A 448 23.55 -12.68 -30.89
CA ILE A 448 22.53 -13.73 -31.04
C ILE A 448 21.16 -13.12 -31.35
N ILE A 449 20.79 -12.06 -30.62
CA ILE A 449 19.56 -11.30 -30.89
C ILE A 449 19.62 -10.82 -32.35
N PHE A 450 20.53 -9.94 -32.75
CA PHE A 450 20.47 -9.36 -34.09
C PHE A 450 20.72 -10.36 -35.25
N ALA A 451 21.26 -11.55 -34.98
CA ALA A 451 21.35 -12.62 -35.98
C ALA A 451 20.03 -13.40 -36.20
N SER A 452 19.08 -13.31 -35.26
CA SER A 452 17.77 -13.99 -35.35
C SER A 452 16.69 -13.09 -35.93
N GLN A 453 15.66 -13.69 -36.57
CA GLN A 453 14.50 -12.93 -37.03
C GLN A 453 13.59 -12.62 -35.85
N HIS A 454 13.31 -11.33 -35.65
CA HIS A 454 12.46 -10.84 -34.56
C HIS A 454 11.15 -10.29 -35.09
N ASN A 455 10.05 -10.64 -34.42
CA ASN A 455 8.76 -9.96 -34.58
C ASN A 455 8.41 -9.18 -33.32
N LEU A 456 9.22 -8.16 -33.00
CA LEU A 456 9.01 -7.35 -31.80
C LEU A 456 8.12 -6.15 -32.07
N PRO A 457 7.34 -5.69 -31.07
CA PRO A 457 6.70 -4.38 -31.13
C PRO A 457 7.73 -3.29 -31.45
N GLY A 458 7.31 -2.28 -32.23
CA GLY A 458 8.23 -1.25 -32.71
C GLY A 458 8.97 -0.49 -31.59
N SER A 459 8.36 -0.32 -30.41
CA SER A 459 9.01 0.30 -29.25
C SER A 459 10.15 -0.55 -28.69
N MET A 460 9.95 -1.87 -28.56
CA MET A 460 11.00 -2.80 -28.13
C MET A 460 12.13 -2.89 -29.17
N GLN A 461 11.78 -2.96 -30.46
CA GLN A 461 12.77 -3.01 -31.52
C GLN A 461 13.66 -1.75 -31.52
N ARG A 462 13.05 -0.55 -31.48
CA ARG A 462 13.81 0.70 -31.38
C ARG A 462 14.69 0.78 -30.13
N ALA A 463 14.18 0.31 -28.99
CA ALA A 463 14.95 0.28 -27.75
C ALA A 463 16.18 -0.63 -27.88
N LEU A 464 16.03 -1.81 -28.48
CA LEU A 464 17.13 -2.75 -28.72
C LEU A 464 18.17 -2.21 -29.71
N GLU A 465 17.72 -1.64 -30.83
CA GLU A 465 18.62 -1.07 -31.86
C GLU A 465 19.50 0.04 -31.28
N ARG A 466 18.92 0.91 -30.44
CA ARG A 466 19.67 1.97 -29.75
C ARG A 466 20.58 1.45 -28.66
N TYR A 467 20.10 0.46 -27.91
CA TYR A 467 20.93 -0.19 -26.90
C TYR A 467 22.17 -0.80 -27.55
N ASP A 468 22.02 -1.48 -28.69
CA ASP A 468 23.11 -2.06 -29.45
C ASP A 468 24.07 -0.99 -30.01
N GLU A 469 23.54 0.07 -30.63
CA GLU A 469 24.36 1.18 -31.16
C GLU A 469 25.23 1.81 -30.05
N GLU A 470 24.65 2.11 -28.89
CA GLU A 470 25.34 2.74 -27.76
C GLU A 470 26.43 1.82 -27.17
N VAL A 471 26.11 0.54 -26.94
CA VAL A 471 27.07 -0.42 -26.36
C VAL A 471 28.20 -0.74 -27.33
N ARG A 472 27.93 -0.86 -28.63
CA ARG A 472 28.99 -1.09 -29.63
C ARG A 472 29.87 0.13 -29.86
N THR A 473 29.31 1.33 -29.76
CA THR A 473 30.07 2.58 -29.95
C THR A 473 30.95 2.89 -28.74
N HIS A 474 30.41 2.75 -27.53
CA HIS A 474 31.07 3.25 -26.32
C HIS A 474 31.56 2.14 -25.37
N GLY A 475 31.08 0.90 -25.52
CA GLY A 475 31.50 -0.25 -24.71
C GLY A 475 31.30 -0.02 -23.21
N ALA A 476 32.36 -0.22 -22.42
CA ALA A 476 32.30 0.04 -20.98
C ALA A 476 32.04 1.52 -20.62
N LYS A 477 32.25 2.45 -21.55
CA LYS A 477 32.03 3.89 -21.37
C LYS A 477 30.62 4.34 -21.77
N SER A 478 29.69 3.43 -22.06
CA SER A 478 28.30 3.79 -22.36
C SER A 478 27.60 4.47 -21.19
N ALA A 479 26.54 5.23 -21.48
CA ALA A 479 25.67 5.80 -20.46
C ALA A 479 24.71 4.73 -19.87
N TRP A 480 25.23 3.89 -18.97
CA TRP A 480 24.53 2.73 -18.44
C TRP A 480 23.20 3.00 -17.74
N GLY A 481 23.08 4.11 -17.00
CA GLY A 481 21.79 4.53 -16.43
C GLY A 481 20.75 4.84 -17.50
N GLY A 482 21.16 5.43 -18.62
CA GLY A 482 20.33 5.61 -19.82
C GLY A 482 19.97 4.28 -20.50
N LEU A 483 20.92 3.37 -20.62
CA LEU A 483 20.70 2.02 -21.15
C LEU A 483 19.70 1.21 -20.30
N ASN A 484 19.73 1.35 -18.97
CA ASN A 484 18.78 0.71 -18.06
C ASN A 484 17.33 1.12 -18.36
N ARG A 485 17.10 2.36 -18.82
CA ARG A 485 15.78 2.82 -19.26
C ARG A 485 15.32 2.08 -20.52
N LEU A 486 16.18 1.86 -21.50
CA LEU A 486 15.86 1.08 -22.70
C LEU A 486 15.55 -0.38 -22.35
N VAL A 487 16.32 -0.98 -21.44
CA VAL A 487 16.07 -2.36 -20.97
C VAL A 487 14.75 -2.48 -20.21
N ASN A 488 14.33 -1.44 -19.49
CA ASN A 488 13.02 -1.43 -18.84
C ASN A 488 11.86 -1.47 -19.85
N ILE A 489 12.01 -0.88 -21.05
CA ILE A 489 11.02 -0.99 -22.14
C ILE A 489 10.92 -2.46 -22.60
N VAL A 490 12.06 -3.10 -22.82
CA VAL A 490 12.12 -4.52 -23.21
C VAL A 490 11.50 -5.42 -22.14
N THR A 491 11.88 -5.21 -20.88
CA THR A 491 11.37 -5.97 -19.72
C THR A 491 9.86 -5.75 -19.51
N GLY A 492 9.38 -4.54 -19.76
CA GLY A 492 7.95 -4.22 -19.78
C GLY A 492 7.20 -5.09 -20.78
N GLY A 493 7.69 -5.15 -22.03
CA GLY A 493 7.12 -6.01 -23.07
C GLY A 493 7.12 -7.50 -22.73
N LEU A 494 8.23 -8.02 -22.19
CA LEU A 494 8.32 -9.41 -21.72
C LEU A 494 7.28 -9.76 -20.63
N SER A 495 6.91 -8.78 -19.82
CA SER A 495 5.92 -8.96 -18.75
C SER A 495 4.48 -8.99 -19.27
N THR A 496 4.19 -8.26 -20.34
CA THR A 496 2.82 -8.06 -20.84
C THR A 496 2.45 -8.99 -21.99
N MET A 497 3.44 -9.39 -22.79
CA MET A 497 3.23 -10.27 -23.94
C MET A 497 3.19 -11.73 -23.51
N SER A 498 2.27 -12.48 -24.12
CA SER A 498 2.17 -13.92 -23.98
C SER A 498 3.32 -14.62 -24.70
N SER A 499 3.72 -15.81 -24.23
CA SER A 499 4.80 -16.58 -24.87
C SER A 499 4.53 -16.91 -26.34
N ALA A 500 3.26 -16.95 -26.77
CA ALA A 500 2.87 -17.23 -28.15
C ALA A 500 3.11 -16.06 -29.12
N GLU A 501 3.35 -14.85 -28.61
CA GLU A 501 3.67 -13.67 -29.44
C GLU A 501 5.15 -13.62 -29.82
N PHE A 502 5.99 -14.44 -29.18
CA PHE A 502 7.42 -14.55 -29.45
C PHE A 502 7.70 -15.69 -30.43
N ALA A 503 8.72 -15.51 -31.27
CA ALA A 503 9.29 -16.62 -32.02
C ALA A 503 9.99 -17.62 -31.08
N ASP A 504 10.15 -18.87 -31.53
CA ASP A 504 10.81 -19.92 -30.74
C ASP A 504 12.20 -19.46 -30.25
N GLY A 505 12.44 -19.51 -28.93
CA GLY A 505 13.71 -19.11 -28.30
C GLY A 505 13.91 -17.59 -28.13
N GLN A 506 13.02 -16.76 -28.70
CA GLN A 506 13.17 -15.30 -28.69
C GLN A 506 12.98 -14.72 -27.29
N ARG A 507 12.00 -15.24 -26.53
CA ARG A 507 11.73 -14.78 -25.17
C ARG A 507 12.92 -15.06 -24.26
N GLU A 508 13.44 -16.28 -24.31
CA GLU A 508 14.60 -16.74 -23.53
C GLU A 508 15.84 -15.89 -23.84
N THR A 509 16.08 -15.58 -25.12
CA THR A 509 17.22 -14.74 -25.51
C THR A 509 17.10 -13.30 -24.99
N LEU A 510 15.87 -12.74 -24.95
CA LEU A 510 15.63 -11.42 -24.36
C LEU A 510 15.76 -11.44 -22.83
N GLU A 511 15.37 -12.53 -22.17
CA GLU A 511 15.62 -12.73 -20.73
C GLU A 511 17.13 -12.84 -20.44
N GLU A 512 17.91 -13.49 -21.31
CA GLU A 512 19.38 -13.50 -21.26
C GLU A 512 19.99 -12.10 -21.42
N LEU A 513 19.43 -11.25 -22.30
CA LEU A 513 19.85 -9.85 -22.43
C LEU A 513 19.64 -9.08 -21.14
N VAL A 514 18.48 -9.24 -20.50
CA VAL A 514 18.19 -8.60 -19.20
C VAL A 514 19.19 -9.08 -18.14
N GLY A 515 19.50 -10.37 -18.10
CA GLY A 515 20.52 -10.93 -17.21
C GLY A 515 21.92 -10.35 -17.46
N ALA A 516 22.35 -10.28 -18.72
CA ALA A 516 23.65 -9.71 -19.09
C ALA A 516 23.74 -8.20 -18.82
N HIS A 517 22.64 -7.47 -19.03
CA HIS A 517 22.53 -6.06 -18.64
C HIS A 517 22.68 -5.89 -17.12
N ASN A 518 21.94 -6.69 -16.33
CA ASN A 518 22.03 -6.66 -14.87
C ASN A 518 23.46 -7.00 -14.37
N HIS A 519 24.18 -7.88 -15.08
CA HIS A 519 25.59 -8.15 -14.80
C HIS A 519 26.44 -6.88 -15.01
N CYS A 520 26.25 -6.14 -16.10
CA CYS A 520 26.94 -4.86 -16.32
C CYS A 520 26.59 -3.85 -15.23
N MET A 521 25.30 -3.70 -14.92
CA MET A 521 24.82 -2.80 -13.87
C MET A 521 25.43 -3.13 -12.50
N SER A 522 25.66 -4.41 -12.17
CA SER A 522 26.28 -4.81 -10.89
C SER A 522 27.75 -4.38 -10.74
N ALA A 523 28.45 -4.09 -11.85
CA ALA A 523 29.83 -3.59 -11.83
C ALA A 523 29.94 -2.07 -11.62
N LEU A 524 28.80 -1.39 -11.61
CA LEU A 524 28.69 0.07 -11.48
C LEU A 524 28.31 0.49 -10.05
N PRO A 525 28.64 1.72 -9.64
CA PRO A 525 28.07 2.33 -8.44
C PRO A 525 26.55 2.44 -8.51
N SER A 526 25.88 2.49 -7.36
CA SER A 526 24.47 2.86 -7.28
C SER A 526 24.27 3.96 -6.24
N LEU A 527 23.49 4.97 -6.60
CA LEU A 527 23.01 6.02 -5.69
C LEU A 527 21.70 5.57 -5.03
N ASP A 528 21.77 4.46 -4.27
CA ASP A 528 20.60 3.82 -3.68
C ASP A 528 19.89 4.74 -2.67
N LEU A 529 20.65 5.61 -1.98
CA LEU A 529 20.07 6.57 -1.04
C LEU A 529 19.27 7.66 -1.74
N GLU A 530 19.79 8.21 -2.84
CA GLU A 530 19.10 9.22 -3.63
C GLU A 530 17.84 8.63 -4.27
N LYS A 531 17.92 7.40 -4.79
CA LYS A 531 16.75 6.65 -5.30
C LYS A 531 15.70 6.47 -4.20
N ARG A 532 16.14 6.08 -2.99
CA ARG A 532 15.26 5.92 -1.83
C ARG A 532 14.64 7.25 -1.40
N ALA A 533 15.38 8.35 -1.42
CA ALA A 533 14.86 9.67 -1.10
C ALA A 533 13.75 10.10 -2.08
N LEU A 534 13.99 9.97 -3.38
CA LEU A 534 13.01 10.32 -4.42
C LEU A 534 11.75 9.43 -4.39
N SER A 535 11.86 8.19 -3.93
CA SER A 535 10.69 7.32 -3.78
C SER A 535 9.76 7.75 -2.64
N GLN A 536 10.24 8.56 -1.69
CA GLN A 536 9.45 9.07 -0.56
C GLN A 536 8.76 10.40 -0.87
N VAL A 537 9.17 11.11 -1.92
CA VAL A 537 8.55 12.39 -2.30
C VAL A 537 7.12 12.13 -2.76
N PRO A 538 6.08 12.72 -2.14
CA PRO A 538 4.71 12.53 -2.60
C PRO A 538 4.53 13.07 -4.02
N VAL A 539 3.61 12.48 -4.77
CA VAL A 539 3.22 12.95 -6.10
C VAL A 539 1.72 13.18 -6.04
N GLN A 540 1.28 14.43 -5.96
CA GLN A 540 -0.13 14.75 -5.64
C GLN A 540 -1.09 14.39 -6.77
N ASP A 541 -0.66 14.55 -8.02
CA ASP A 541 -1.53 14.45 -9.19
C ASP A 541 -0.70 14.01 -10.40
N ALA A 542 -0.25 12.75 -10.43
CA ALA A 542 0.24 12.15 -11.68
C ALA A 542 -0.96 11.71 -12.55
N ASP A 543 -1.87 12.63 -12.81
CA ASP A 543 -2.93 12.42 -13.78
C ASP A 543 -2.34 12.44 -15.21
N GLN A 544 -3.14 11.98 -16.17
CA GLN A 544 -2.73 11.96 -17.57
C GLN A 544 -2.36 13.36 -18.11
N GLU A 545 -2.97 14.42 -17.57
CA GLU A 545 -2.78 15.79 -18.02
C GLU A 545 -1.43 16.36 -17.58
N ALA A 546 -1.01 16.10 -16.34
CA ALA A 546 0.30 16.49 -15.82
C ALA A 546 1.46 15.85 -16.61
N VAL A 547 1.35 14.56 -16.95
CA VAL A 547 2.36 13.88 -17.77
C VAL A 547 2.40 14.49 -19.18
N ARG A 548 1.24 14.78 -19.78
CA ARG A 548 1.15 15.43 -21.11
C ARG A 548 1.74 16.84 -21.09
N ASP A 549 1.43 17.64 -20.08
CA ASP A 549 1.93 19.02 -19.94
C ASP A 549 3.45 19.03 -19.84
N ILE A 550 4.03 18.22 -18.95
CA ILE A 550 5.49 18.12 -18.81
C ILE A 550 6.15 17.59 -20.09
N THR A 551 5.54 16.63 -20.77
CA THR A 551 6.03 16.12 -22.07
C THR A 551 6.02 17.21 -23.14
N GLN A 552 4.97 18.04 -23.18
CA GLN A 552 4.86 19.16 -24.11
C GLN A 552 5.90 20.24 -23.80
N LYS A 553 6.16 20.54 -22.53
CA LYS A 553 7.18 21.49 -22.09
C LYS A 553 8.59 21.02 -22.42
N LEU A 554 8.86 19.71 -22.30
CA LEU A 554 10.12 19.10 -22.74
C LEU A 554 10.36 19.34 -24.24
N ARG A 555 9.35 19.11 -25.08
CA ARG A 555 9.42 19.42 -26.51
C ARG A 555 9.68 20.90 -26.76
N ALA A 556 8.91 21.79 -26.11
CA ALA A 556 9.04 23.25 -26.27
C ALA A 556 10.39 23.80 -25.80
N MET A 557 11.07 23.12 -24.89
CA MET A 557 12.44 23.43 -24.48
C MET A 557 13.46 23.02 -25.53
N HIS A 558 13.29 21.85 -26.15
CA HIS A 558 14.32 21.26 -26.99
C HIS A 558 14.25 21.71 -28.46
N GLU A 559 13.05 21.88 -29.03
CA GLU A 559 12.86 22.21 -30.46
C GLU A 559 13.65 23.43 -30.93
N PRO A 560 13.66 24.58 -30.20
CA PRO A 560 14.41 25.76 -30.64
C PRO A 560 15.92 25.52 -30.73
N LEU A 561 16.47 24.71 -29.81
CA LEU A 561 17.89 24.36 -29.80
C LEU A 561 18.24 23.46 -30.98
N ARG A 562 17.38 22.49 -31.29
CA ARG A 562 17.52 21.58 -32.42
C ARG A 562 17.48 22.32 -33.75
N GLU A 563 16.49 23.18 -33.95
CA GLU A 563 16.33 24.00 -35.17
C GLU A 563 17.52 24.94 -35.39
N ALA A 564 18.10 25.49 -34.31
CA ALA A 564 19.29 26.32 -34.35
C ALA A 564 20.60 25.52 -34.51
N GLY A 565 20.55 24.19 -34.53
CA GLY A 565 21.72 23.33 -34.64
C GLY A 565 22.63 23.33 -33.40
N HIS A 566 22.08 23.71 -32.24
CA HIS A 566 22.77 23.77 -30.96
C HIS A 566 22.79 22.43 -30.19
N THR A 567 22.20 21.38 -30.73
CA THR A 567 22.18 20.02 -30.14
C THR A 567 22.91 19.02 -31.03
N THR A 568 23.39 17.93 -30.43
CA THR A 568 23.89 16.77 -31.14
C THR A 568 22.77 15.78 -31.48
N LYS A 569 23.02 14.89 -32.43
CA LYS A 569 22.10 13.79 -32.77
C LYS A 569 21.79 12.88 -31.56
N ALA A 570 22.77 12.69 -30.67
CA ALA A 570 22.62 11.86 -29.49
C ALA A 570 21.59 12.46 -28.52
N LEU A 571 21.69 13.77 -28.25
CA LEU A 571 20.70 14.48 -27.43
C LEU A 571 19.33 14.52 -28.11
N ASP A 572 19.26 14.78 -29.42
CA ASP A 572 17.99 14.79 -30.16
C ASP A 572 17.26 13.44 -30.04
N THR A 573 18.01 12.36 -30.23
CA THR A 573 17.48 10.99 -30.13
C THR A 573 16.96 10.69 -28.73
N LEU A 574 17.72 11.07 -27.68
CA LEU A 574 17.29 10.89 -26.30
C LEU A 574 15.96 11.60 -26.03
N ILE A 575 15.83 12.87 -26.43
CA ILE A 575 14.64 13.68 -26.14
C ILE A 575 13.41 13.14 -26.89
N ASP A 576 13.57 12.71 -28.14
CA ASP A 576 12.48 12.09 -28.91
C ASP A 576 11.93 10.84 -28.20
N ASP A 577 12.81 10.06 -27.56
CA ASP A 577 12.44 8.86 -26.81
C ASP A 577 11.71 9.17 -25.52
N VAL A 578 12.14 10.20 -24.82
CA VAL A 578 11.44 10.68 -23.61
C VAL A 578 10.06 11.21 -23.98
N ILE A 579 9.91 11.84 -25.15
CA ILE A 579 8.61 12.30 -25.61
C ILE A 579 7.70 11.13 -26.04
N GLU A 580 8.26 10.08 -26.64
CA GLU A 580 7.50 8.86 -26.93
C GLU A 580 7.07 8.14 -25.65
N GLU A 581 7.97 7.92 -24.70
CA GLU A 581 7.64 7.32 -23.41
C GLU A 581 6.58 8.13 -22.65
N GLY A 582 6.66 9.47 -22.68
CA GLY A 582 5.67 10.33 -22.05
C GLY A 582 4.26 10.12 -22.60
N ARG A 583 4.12 9.84 -23.90
CA ARG A 583 2.83 9.51 -24.52
C ARG A 583 2.30 8.17 -24.03
N ASP A 584 3.16 7.17 -23.93
CA ASP A 584 2.81 5.83 -23.45
C ASP A 584 2.42 5.85 -21.96
N VAL A 585 3.20 6.55 -21.13
CA VAL A 585 2.92 6.74 -19.70
C VAL A 585 1.61 7.51 -19.51
N ALA A 586 1.35 8.55 -20.29
CA ALA A 586 0.10 9.29 -20.25
C ALA A 586 -1.09 8.42 -20.70
N HIS A 587 -0.92 7.53 -21.68
CA HIS A 587 -1.97 6.61 -22.11
C HIS A 587 -2.32 5.60 -21.01
N ALA A 588 -1.30 4.95 -20.43
CA ALA A 588 -1.49 4.05 -19.29
C ALA A 588 -2.18 4.77 -18.13
N ALA A 589 -1.79 6.02 -17.84
CA ALA A 589 -2.39 6.84 -16.79
C ALA A 589 -3.91 7.08 -16.90
N SER A 590 -4.51 6.88 -18.08
CA SER A 590 -5.96 7.02 -18.30
C SER A 590 -6.78 5.75 -18.10
N ALA A 591 -6.15 4.63 -17.76
CA ALA A 591 -6.86 3.39 -17.47
C ALA A 591 -7.69 3.53 -16.16
N PRO A 592 -8.96 3.07 -16.13
CA PRO A 592 -9.84 3.15 -14.95
C PRO A 592 -9.27 2.46 -13.70
N ASP A 593 -8.41 1.45 -13.89
CA ASP A 593 -7.85 0.59 -12.85
C ASP A 593 -6.31 0.72 -12.74
N ALA A 594 -5.78 1.93 -12.95
CA ALA A 594 -4.33 2.18 -12.92
C ALA A 594 -3.68 1.69 -11.60
N ASP A 595 -3.04 0.51 -11.65
CA ASP A 595 -2.43 -0.14 -10.49
C ASP A 595 -1.15 0.61 -10.02
N THR A 596 -0.68 0.25 -8.83
CA THR A 596 0.56 0.67 -8.18
C THR A 596 1.77 0.67 -9.13
N ARG A 597 1.85 -0.29 -10.06
CA ARG A 597 2.91 -0.36 -11.09
C ARG A 597 2.90 0.86 -12.01
N GLU A 598 1.73 1.33 -12.41
CA GLU A 598 1.58 2.50 -13.29
C GLU A 598 1.93 3.78 -12.56
N GLN A 599 1.58 3.91 -11.28
CA GLN A 599 2.01 5.03 -10.44
C GLN A 599 3.54 5.11 -10.31
N GLY A 600 4.21 3.96 -10.17
CA GLY A 600 5.67 3.88 -10.16
C GLY A 600 6.34 4.33 -11.46
N SER A 601 5.78 3.94 -12.62
CA SER A 601 6.26 4.39 -13.93
C SER A 601 6.10 5.89 -14.13
N LYS A 602 4.95 6.46 -13.74
CA LYS A 602 4.70 7.91 -13.81
C LYS A 602 5.71 8.70 -12.97
N ARG A 603 5.94 8.28 -11.73
CA ARG A 603 6.94 8.90 -10.85
C ARG A 603 8.32 8.90 -11.49
N ARG A 604 8.79 7.76 -12.00
CA ARG A 604 10.11 7.67 -12.66
C ARG A 604 10.21 8.61 -13.85
N TYR A 605 9.16 8.67 -14.68
CA TYR A 605 9.09 9.58 -15.82
C TYR A 605 9.23 11.04 -15.39
N LEU A 606 8.43 11.49 -14.42
CA LEU A 606 8.46 12.86 -13.90
C LEU A 606 9.85 13.24 -13.36
N MET A 607 10.46 12.37 -12.54
CA MET A 607 11.80 12.60 -11.98
C MET A 607 12.86 12.72 -13.09
N TYR A 608 12.76 11.90 -14.13
CA TYR A 608 13.70 11.93 -15.25
C TYR A 608 13.56 13.21 -16.08
N VAL A 609 12.34 13.61 -16.44
CA VAL A 609 12.10 14.85 -17.22
C VAL A 609 12.48 16.08 -16.41
N GLY A 610 12.19 16.11 -15.10
CA GLY A 610 12.65 17.16 -14.19
C GLY A 610 14.18 17.27 -14.20
N GLY A 611 14.89 16.15 -14.09
CA GLY A 611 16.35 16.08 -14.21
C GLY A 611 16.89 16.66 -15.52
N ILE A 612 16.26 16.32 -16.66
CA ILE A 612 16.61 16.89 -17.98
C ILE A 612 16.47 18.42 -17.96
N GLY A 613 15.36 18.94 -17.43
CA GLY A 613 15.13 20.38 -17.34
C GLY A 613 16.23 21.12 -16.56
N PHE A 614 16.62 20.60 -15.39
CA PHE A 614 17.74 21.15 -14.62
C PHE A 614 19.06 21.08 -15.38
N ALA A 615 19.37 19.93 -15.99
CA ALA A 615 20.63 19.74 -16.70
C ALA A 615 20.75 20.69 -17.90
N VAL A 616 19.66 20.95 -18.63
CA VAL A 616 19.65 21.95 -19.73
C VAL A 616 19.85 23.37 -19.20
N ILE A 617 19.19 23.75 -18.10
CA ILE A 617 19.38 25.07 -17.48
C ILE A 617 20.85 25.26 -17.08
N ASN A 618 21.44 24.26 -16.42
CA ASN A 618 22.81 24.31 -15.94
C ASN A 618 23.81 24.33 -17.11
N ALA A 619 23.61 23.50 -18.13
CA ALA A 619 24.48 23.44 -19.29
C ALA A 619 24.43 24.74 -20.12
N LEU A 620 23.24 25.27 -20.42
CA LEU A 620 23.12 26.54 -21.14
C LEU A 620 23.70 27.72 -20.35
N GLY A 621 23.50 27.74 -19.02
CA GLY A 621 24.09 28.75 -18.15
C GLY A 621 25.63 28.74 -18.16
N ALA A 622 26.25 27.59 -18.42
CA ALA A 622 27.71 27.45 -18.54
C ALA A 622 28.25 27.74 -19.95
N MET A 623 27.40 27.76 -20.98
CA MET A 623 27.80 27.90 -22.39
C MET A 623 27.75 29.35 -22.89
N ALA A 624 28.79 30.13 -22.57
CA ALA A 624 28.91 31.51 -23.06
C ALA A 624 28.82 31.67 -24.60
N THR A 625 29.10 30.59 -25.36
CA THR A 625 29.08 30.59 -26.83
C THR A 625 27.69 30.66 -27.44
N ILE A 626 26.66 30.15 -26.75
CA ILE A 626 25.28 30.12 -27.27
C ILE A 626 24.27 30.71 -26.28
N ALA A 627 24.66 31.05 -25.05
CA ALA A 627 23.76 31.54 -24.00
C ALA A 627 22.88 32.74 -24.43
N ASP A 628 23.42 33.64 -25.27
CA ASP A 628 22.71 34.82 -25.75
C ASP A 628 21.93 34.59 -27.06
N SER A 629 21.95 33.36 -27.61
CA SER A 629 21.20 33.08 -28.83
C SER A 629 19.69 33.10 -28.53
N PRO A 630 18.84 33.61 -29.45
CA PRO A 630 17.39 33.61 -29.25
C PRO A 630 16.83 32.22 -28.93
N ALA A 631 17.40 31.18 -29.53
CA ALA A 631 17.04 29.79 -29.30
C ALA A 631 17.40 29.34 -27.86
N ALA A 632 18.59 29.68 -27.36
CA ALA A 632 19.00 29.35 -26.00
C ALA A 632 18.17 30.09 -24.95
N VAL A 633 17.86 31.37 -25.17
CA VAL A 633 17.00 32.17 -24.28
C VAL A 633 15.59 31.56 -24.22
N GLN A 634 15.02 31.21 -25.37
CA GLN A 634 13.71 30.56 -25.44
C GLN A 634 13.72 29.20 -24.73
N ALA A 635 14.76 28.38 -24.96
CA ALA A 635 14.92 27.10 -24.30
C ALA A 635 15.06 27.23 -22.78
N MET A 636 15.81 28.22 -22.27
CA MET A 636 15.91 28.49 -20.82
C MET A 636 14.56 28.87 -20.20
N LEU A 637 13.73 29.65 -20.90
CA LEU A 637 12.39 30.00 -20.43
C LEU A 637 11.50 28.75 -20.37
N SER A 638 11.44 27.96 -21.45
CA SER A 638 10.70 26.71 -21.50
C SER A 638 11.18 25.70 -20.45
N ALA A 639 12.50 25.61 -20.20
CA ALA A 639 13.08 24.75 -19.18
C ALA A 639 12.64 25.14 -17.76
N ARG A 640 12.55 26.45 -17.48
CA ARG A 640 12.04 26.95 -16.19
C ARG A 640 10.56 26.61 -16.00
N GLU A 641 9.76 26.74 -17.05
CA GLU A 641 8.35 26.32 -16.99
C GLU A 641 8.22 24.81 -16.76
N LEU A 642 9.07 24.00 -17.41
CA LEU A 642 9.13 22.56 -17.20
C LEU A 642 9.45 22.23 -15.74
N VAL A 643 10.47 22.88 -15.16
CA VAL A 643 10.86 22.69 -13.77
C VAL A 643 9.76 23.10 -12.79
N GLU A 644 9.03 24.19 -13.05
CA GLU A 644 7.89 24.58 -12.22
C GLU A 644 6.72 23.58 -12.32
N ALA A 645 6.43 23.07 -13.53
CA ALA A 645 5.43 22.03 -13.70
C ALA A 645 5.83 20.72 -12.97
N PHE A 646 7.12 20.36 -13.01
CA PHE A 646 7.67 19.25 -12.27
C PHE A 646 7.48 19.40 -10.76
N PHE A 647 7.84 20.54 -10.17
CA PHE A 647 7.62 20.76 -8.73
C PHE A 647 6.16 20.81 -8.33
N LYS A 648 5.30 21.39 -9.17
CA LYS A 648 3.85 21.37 -8.95
C LYS A 648 3.32 19.94 -8.86
N ALA A 649 3.78 19.03 -9.72
CA ALA A 649 3.38 17.62 -9.68
C ALA A 649 3.83 16.90 -8.38
N LEU A 650 4.87 17.41 -7.72
CA LEU A 650 5.41 16.89 -6.45
C LEU A 650 4.89 17.62 -5.20
N SER A 651 3.99 18.59 -5.34
CA SER A 651 3.54 19.47 -4.24
C SER A 651 4.65 20.29 -3.58
N LEU A 652 5.65 20.73 -4.36
CA LEU A 652 6.83 21.44 -3.86
C LEU A 652 6.96 22.89 -4.35
#